data_AF-A0A2T4UKY1-F1
#
_entry.id   AF-A0A2T4UKY1-F1
#
_cell.length_a   1.000
_cell.length_b   1.000
_cell.length_c   1.000
_cell.angle_alpha   90.00
_cell.angle_beta   90.00
_cell.angle_gamma   90.00
#
_symmetry.space_group_name_H-M   'P 1'
#
loop_
_entity.id
_entity.type
_entity.pdbx_description
1 polymer ?
#
loop_
_entity_poly.entity_id
_entity_poly.type
_entity_poly.pdbx_seq_one_letter_code
_entity_poly.pdbx_strand_id
1 'polypeptide(L)'
;MDICTIIAKNYLAHARVLARSFAEHHPDGTCHVLVIDEVDGYVDAADEPFALVRPGEIGLGDAWDEMRGAYDVMELSTAVKPWLLRWMLDHHDDGSGIAYFDPDIRVVTRMVELEAALREHAVVLTPHVTQGMPRDGRKPTEQDILMAGVYNLGFIGLSDRPDARLLVDWWSERLRRDCHVAPERGFFVDQRWVDFVPGLVEDLLIFRHPGYNVAYWNLPERALGRDADGSFTSNGEPLRFFHYSGYSPERPTLLSKHQDRVRIADSDELAALCDAYGKALVADGFHEVRTLPYEYDQLPSGMRIVPVMRRLYRLALELEQAPASLFTRSGEEDFRRWLAEPAPDLPVLDRLLAQIWQTREDVRAVYPHVQGDDLEGYLGWMVVHGAGQIGLDDALLPEALVARFGSLRESVTPTRPQEAPQAADESLPEPVGLDELRTPRAFGVNVAGYLRAELGIGEVARQMIGALDAAGVPVAAVGLHAPLSRQGHDYVASRELDAPYPVNLVCVNADGLPAFAKEAGPAFFRDRYTIGVWWWETSEFPERFHDAFQFVDEVWVGTEFIARALTAVSPVPVVHVPVPVELNDHAPLQPGEQDWPDGFSFYFSWDYNSIAKRKNPLGLVEAYTRAFGPEDGVHLVLKCINAEHAPDAHRRVREAVADRPDIVLVDRYVDVETKNRLMASCDCYVSLHRSEGFGLTMAEAMLLGKPVIATGYSGNLDFMSPANSYLVDHELVPIGPGAEPYDPDGTWAEPDLEHAAALMREVVADPETARERGARAAADLRAAHSRHAVGEALEARLERVAARLPEAPPIELRPTGDEGRVAYLAEIVARGSTPARRSRLGKGGSAVRKAILRAMKPYTAYQETINRGIAEQLQQSLEREKLADARERARIAELEQRLAVTEARLAAEQRRQRQEIVRGDGATGVLHARTTALEAFAARSTYETRALPYTASDLLGTREVDGVGRVLGYQDADASAAGDDAYRAFEELFRGSEPFIAARQRRYLDLVAGHAPAVDVGCGRGEFLDLLAEAGVPVVGVDADAGMIARCRAKGHENVVHGDAVAYVRELEAGSQGLIFSAQVVEHLPPDALLALISGAAAALRPGGLFIAETVNPHAPPALKTFWMDITHQHPLFPEALLAFCHSAGFRDAYVFHPNGEGDVETDRYTTGEYAIVATR
;
A
#
# COMPACT_ATOMS: atom_id res chain seq x y z
N MET A 1 19.15 -32.88 -30.19
CA MET A 1 18.86 -32.55 -28.79
C MET A 1 17.44 -32.91 -28.51
N ASP A 2 17.18 -33.48 -27.35
CA ASP A 2 15.84 -33.68 -26.83
C ASP A 2 15.50 -32.51 -25.89
N ILE A 3 14.20 -32.23 -25.71
CA ILE A 3 13.75 -31.22 -24.76
C ILE A 3 12.84 -31.82 -23.70
N CYS A 4 12.77 -31.17 -22.55
CA CYS A 4 11.82 -31.53 -21.49
C CYS A 4 11.06 -30.34 -20.92
N THR A 5 9.88 -30.60 -20.37
CA THR A 5 9.04 -29.63 -19.65
C THR A 5 8.27 -30.31 -18.52
N ILE A 6 7.66 -29.53 -17.63
CA ILE A 6 6.94 -30.00 -16.44
C ILE A 6 5.58 -29.33 -16.39
N ILE A 7 4.52 -30.12 -16.17
CA ILE A 7 3.15 -29.64 -16.02
C ILE A 7 2.39 -30.38 -14.92
N ALA A 8 1.35 -29.75 -14.37
CA ALA A 8 0.18 -30.47 -13.88
C ALA A 8 -0.85 -30.62 -15.02
N LYS A 9 -1.88 -31.48 -14.87
CA LYS A 9 -2.78 -31.80 -16.00
C LYS A 9 -3.59 -30.60 -16.50
N ASN A 10 -3.73 -29.55 -15.69
CA ASN A 10 -4.36 -28.28 -16.08
C ASN A 10 -3.51 -27.42 -17.05
N TYR A 11 -2.24 -27.77 -17.28
CA TYR A 11 -1.34 -27.13 -18.24
C TYR A 11 -1.13 -27.92 -19.54
N LEU A 12 -1.86 -29.03 -19.74
CA LEU A 12 -1.70 -29.95 -20.88
C LEU A 12 -1.74 -29.27 -22.26
N ALA A 13 -2.60 -28.26 -22.46
CA ALA A 13 -2.65 -27.49 -23.70
C ALA A 13 -1.34 -26.74 -24.01
N HIS A 14 -0.64 -26.25 -22.98
CA HIS A 14 0.64 -25.55 -23.14
C HIS A 14 1.74 -26.53 -23.59
N ALA A 15 1.83 -27.69 -22.93
CA ALA A 15 2.77 -28.76 -23.31
C ALA A 15 2.54 -29.27 -24.75
N ARG A 16 1.27 -29.40 -25.19
CA ARG A 16 0.94 -29.76 -26.58
C ARG A 16 1.48 -28.72 -27.58
N VAL A 17 1.24 -27.44 -27.33
CA VAL A 17 1.73 -26.35 -28.20
C VAL A 17 3.27 -26.31 -28.24
N LEU A 18 3.94 -26.45 -27.09
CA LEU A 18 5.40 -26.56 -27.02
C LEU A 18 5.91 -27.75 -27.85
N ALA A 19 5.40 -28.96 -27.59
CA ALA A 19 5.84 -30.17 -28.26
C ALA A 19 5.61 -30.15 -29.79
N ARG A 20 4.42 -29.72 -30.24
CA ARG A 20 4.13 -29.55 -31.68
C ARG A 20 5.09 -28.55 -32.33
N SER A 21 5.29 -27.37 -31.72
CA SER A 21 6.17 -26.34 -32.26
C SER A 21 7.64 -26.74 -32.26
N PHE A 22 8.08 -27.54 -31.27
CA PHE A 22 9.42 -28.10 -31.24
C PHE A 22 9.63 -29.11 -32.40
N ALA A 23 8.71 -30.07 -32.55
CA ALA A 23 8.79 -31.11 -33.58
C ALA A 23 8.76 -30.55 -35.02
N GLU A 24 8.07 -29.43 -35.25
CA GLU A 24 8.08 -28.71 -36.54
C GLU A 24 9.49 -28.27 -36.97
N HIS A 25 10.36 -27.95 -36.02
CA HIS A 25 11.71 -27.42 -36.29
C HIS A 25 12.86 -28.39 -35.94
N HIS A 26 12.57 -29.41 -35.12
CA HIS A 26 13.52 -30.43 -34.65
C HIS A 26 12.89 -31.84 -34.82
N PRO A 27 12.65 -32.30 -36.06
CA PRO A 27 11.93 -33.56 -36.32
C PRO A 27 12.68 -34.82 -35.85
N ASP A 28 13.98 -34.71 -35.59
CA ASP A 28 14.83 -35.79 -35.07
C ASP A 28 14.97 -35.76 -33.53
N GLY A 29 14.30 -34.83 -32.84
CA GLY A 29 14.35 -34.68 -31.38
C GLY A 29 13.00 -34.99 -30.72
N THR A 30 13.05 -35.45 -29.47
CA THR A 30 11.87 -35.80 -28.68
C THR A 30 11.55 -34.70 -27.66
N CYS A 31 10.27 -34.40 -27.47
CA CYS A 31 9.80 -33.59 -26.34
C CYS A 31 9.28 -34.52 -25.23
N HIS A 32 9.87 -34.43 -24.04
CA HIS A 32 9.50 -35.19 -22.85
C HIS A 32 8.71 -34.32 -21.87
N VAL A 33 7.53 -34.77 -21.45
CA VAL A 33 6.66 -34.02 -20.54
C VAL A 33 6.51 -34.80 -19.24
N LEU A 34 7.06 -34.26 -18.15
CA LEU A 34 6.76 -34.75 -16.81
C LEU A 34 5.42 -34.21 -16.36
N VAL A 35 4.47 -35.10 -16.07
CA VAL A 35 3.20 -34.72 -15.44
C VAL A 35 3.30 -34.97 -13.94
N ILE A 36 3.35 -33.90 -13.13
CA ILE A 36 3.44 -33.96 -11.66
C ILE A 36 2.08 -34.12 -10.98
N ASP A 37 1.16 -34.86 -11.62
CA ASP A 37 -0.25 -35.00 -11.23
C ASP A 37 -0.74 -36.41 -11.63
N GLU A 38 -1.93 -36.81 -11.17
CA GLU A 38 -2.52 -38.11 -11.58
C GLU A 38 -2.99 -38.05 -13.03
N VAL A 39 -2.38 -38.88 -13.89
CA VAL A 39 -2.61 -38.93 -15.34
C VAL A 39 -3.75 -39.86 -15.76
N ASP A 40 -4.06 -40.87 -14.93
CA ASP A 40 -4.97 -41.95 -15.32
C ASP A 40 -6.39 -41.44 -15.53
N GLY A 41 -6.92 -41.60 -16.74
CA GLY A 41 -8.24 -41.08 -17.16
C GLY A 41 -8.23 -39.63 -17.66
N TYR A 42 -7.09 -38.93 -17.63
CA TYR A 42 -6.93 -37.54 -18.09
C TYR A 42 -5.94 -37.39 -19.25
N VAL A 43 -4.88 -38.19 -19.30
CA VAL A 43 -3.84 -38.15 -20.34
C VAL A 43 -3.63 -39.56 -20.89
N ASP A 44 -3.90 -39.76 -22.19
CA ASP A 44 -3.51 -40.98 -22.90
C ASP A 44 -2.21 -40.71 -23.67
N ALA A 45 -1.11 -41.36 -23.24
CA ALA A 45 0.20 -41.20 -23.86
C ALA A 45 0.26 -41.62 -25.34
N ALA A 46 -0.73 -42.34 -25.86
CA ALA A 46 -0.82 -42.68 -27.27
C ALA A 46 -1.36 -41.53 -28.15
N ASP A 47 -2.10 -40.58 -27.55
CA ASP A 47 -2.76 -39.47 -28.26
C ASP A 47 -1.98 -38.13 -28.14
N GLU A 48 -0.97 -38.05 -27.26
CA GLU A 48 -0.19 -36.83 -27.03
C GLU A 48 0.97 -36.64 -28.02
N PRO A 49 1.32 -35.39 -28.39
CA PRO A 49 2.43 -35.07 -29.29
C PRO A 49 3.82 -35.14 -28.63
N PHE A 50 3.95 -35.81 -27.48
CA PHE A 50 5.14 -35.83 -26.64
C PHE A 50 5.32 -37.17 -25.91
N ALA A 51 6.53 -37.45 -25.43
CA ALA A 51 6.81 -38.58 -24.57
C ALA A 51 6.40 -38.27 -23.11
N LEU A 52 5.37 -38.95 -22.61
CA LEU A 52 4.95 -38.84 -21.22
C LEU A 52 6.00 -39.43 -20.27
N VAL A 53 6.37 -38.68 -19.24
CA VAL A 53 7.22 -39.12 -18.11
C VAL A 53 6.42 -38.98 -16.82
N ARG A 54 6.49 -39.97 -15.92
CA ARG A 54 5.86 -39.93 -14.59
C ARG A 54 6.89 -39.67 -13.47
N PRO A 55 6.49 -39.09 -12.32
CA PRO A 55 7.38 -38.84 -11.18
C PRO A 55 8.10 -40.09 -10.64
N GLY A 56 7.49 -41.27 -10.76
CA GLY A 56 8.11 -42.55 -10.39
C GLY A 56 9.27 -43.01 -11.28
N GLU A 57 9.43 -42.40 -12.47
CA GLU A 57 10.48 -42.77 -13.43
C GLU A 57 11.77 -41.95 -13.22
N ILE A 58 11.65 -40.72 -12.71
CA ILE A 58 12.78 -39.76 -12.55
C ILE A 58 13.56 -39.90 -11.23
N GLY A 59 13.42 -41.03 -10.53
CA GLY A 59 14.28 -41.36 -9.38
C GLY A 59 14.05 -40.54 -8.10
N LEU A 60 12.90 -39.88 -7.94
CA LEU A 60 12.56 -39.09 -6.73
C LEU A 60 12.55 -39.93 -5.44
N GLY A 61 12.11 -41.20 -5.51
CA GLY A 61 12.01 -42.10 -4.35
C GLY A 61 11.20 -41.48 -3.21
N ASP A 62 11.69 -41.62 -1.97
CA ASP A 62 11.05 -41.08 -0.75
C ASP A 62 10.86 -39.55 -0.80
N ALA A 63 11.66 -38.82 -1.59
CA ALA A 63 11.52 -37.37 -1.71
C ALA A 63 10.22 -36.95 -2.40
N TRP A 64 9.59 -37.82 -3.21
CA TRP A 64 8.33 -37.50 -3.88
C TRP A 64 7.21 -37.16 -2.89
N ASP A 65 7.05 -37.96 -1.85
CA ASP A 65 6.03 -37.76 -0.82
C ASP A 65 6.30 -36.53 0.06
N GLU A 66 7.58 -36.28 0.39
CA GLU A 66 7.99 -35.04 1.08
C GLU A 66 7.63 -33.80 0.23
N MET A 67 8.07 -33.78 -1.03
CA MET A 67 7.96 -32.62 -1.91
C MET A 67 6.50 -32.31 -2.27
N ARG A 68 5.69 -33.31 -2.67
CA ARG A 68 4.28 -33.08 -3.05
C ARG A 68 3.38 -32.70 -1.86
N GLY A 69 3.81 -32.98 -0.63
CA GLY A 69 3.20 -32.45 0.59
C GLY A 69 3.67 -31.03 0.94
N ALA A 70 4.97 -30.76 0.83
CA ALA A 70 5.60 -29.50 1.24
C ALA A 70 5.32 -28.29 0.31
N TYR A 71 5.19 -28.56 -0.99
CA TYR A 71 5.11 -27.57 -2.06
C TYR A 71 3.71 -27.46 -2.66
N ASP A 72 3.32 -26.26 -3.08
CA ASP A 72 2.18 -26.11 -4.01
C ASP A 72 2.55 -26.56 -5.44
N VAL A 73 1.59 -26.55 -6.37
CA VAL A 73 1.80 -27.01 -7.75
C VAL A 73 2.90 -26.23 -8.50
N MET A 74 3.07 -24.93 -8.21
CA MET A 74 4.08 -24.10 -8.85
C MET A 74 5.46 -24.37 -8.25
N GLU A 75 5.55 -24.33 -6.91
CA GLU A 75 6.76 -24.71 -6.18
C GLU A 75 7.22 -26.12 -6.58
N LEU A 76 6.32 -27.11 -6.68
CA LEU A 76 6.66 -28.48 -7.07
C LEU A 76 7.12 -28.60 -8.52
N SER A 77 6.44 -27.90 -9.46
CA SER A 77 6.82 -27.89 -10.88
C SER A 77 8.26 -27.40 -11.06
N THR A 78 8.63 -26.35 -10.33
CA THR A 78 10.01 -25.84 -10.31
C THR A 78 10.96 -26.76 -9.54
N ALA A 79 10.51 -27.38 -8.45
CA ALA A 79 11.35 -28.20 -7.58
C ALA A 79 11.86 -29.47 -8.27
N VAL A 80 11.01 -30.20 -9.01
CA VAL A 80 11.42 -31.49 -9.61
C VAL A 80 12.30 -31.35 -10.87
N LYS A 81 12.57 -30.12 -11.33
CA LYS A 81 13.34 -29.79 -12.55
C LYS A 81 14.73 -30.45 -12.62
N PRO A 82 15.61 -30.38 -11.59
CA PRO A 82 16.89 -31.09 -11.61
C PRO A 82 16.76 -32.62 -11.66
N TRP A 83 15.72 -33.23 -11.10
CA TRP A 83 15.48 -34.69 -11.22
C TRP A 83 15.11 -35.09 -12.64
N LEU A 84 14.23 -34.32 -13.30
CA LEU A 84 13.89 -34.55 -14.70
C LEU A 84 15.11 -34.35 -15.60
N LEU A 85 15.89 -33.30 -15.37
CA LEU A 85 17.14 -33.05 -16.11
C LEU A 85 18.17 -34.16 -15.88
N ARG A 86 18.29 -34.67 -14.66
CA ARG A 86 19.15 -35.83 -14.35
C ARG A 86 18.69 -37.08 -15.10
N TRP A 87 17.40 -37.38 -15.08
CA TRP A 87 16.80 -38.49 -15.82
C TRP A 87 17.04 -38.35 -17.33
N MET A 88 16.86 -37.15 -17.89
CA MET A 88 17.14 -36.86 -19.30
C MET A 88 18.61 -37.11 -19.66
N LEU A 89 19.57 -36.66 -18.84
CA LEU A 89 21.00 -36.96 -19.06
C LEU A 89 21.29 -38.47 -19.03
N ASP A 90 20.56 -39.23 -18.21
CA ASP A 90 20.71 -40.69 -18.10
C ASP A 90 19.97 -41.48 -19.21
N HIS A 91 19.14 -40.84 -20.04
CA HIS A 91 18.31 -41.49 -21.07
C HIS A 91 18.39 -40.89 -22.49
N HIS A 92 19.05 -39.74 -22.69
CA HIS A 92 19.30 -39.17 -24.02
C HIS A 92 20.39 -39.91 -24.81
N ASP A 93 20.42 -39.73 -26.14
CA ASP A 93 21.50 -40.25 -26.98
C ASP A 93 22.82 -39.46 -26.80
N ASP A 94 23.91 -40.20 -26.53
CA ASP A 94 25.28 -39.70 -26.31
C ASP A 94 25.73 -38.69 -27.39
N GLY A 95 25.64 -37.40 -27.05
CA GLY A 95 26.28 -36.30 -27.81
C GLY A 95 25.35 -35.28 -28.46
N SER A 96 24.02 -35.36 -28.28
CA SER A 96 23.09 -34.37 -28.86
C SER A 96 22.69 -33.22 -27.91
N GLY A 97 22.96 -33.35 -26.61
CA GLY A 97 22.56 -32.40 -25.56
C GLY A 97 21.05 -32.41 -25.27
N ILE A 98 20.66 -31.79 -24.16
CA ILE A 98 19.27 -31.65 -23.73
C ILE A 98 18.95 -30.19 -23.37
N ALA A 99 17.67 -29.82 -23.36
CA ALA A 99 17.24 -28.54 -22.79
C ALA A 99 15.87 -28.62 -22.10
N TYR A 100 15.73 -27.94 -20.97
CA TYR A 100 14.44 -27.70 -20.34
C TYR A 100 13.81 -26.42 -20.91
N PHE A 101 12.48 -26.47 -21.08
CA PHE A 101 11.63 -25.36 -21.47
C PHE A 101 10.42 -25.28 -20.53
N ASP A 102 10.08 -24.08 -20.05
CA ASP A 102 8.77 -23.87 -19.41
C ASP A 102 7.64 -24.13 -20.41
N PRO A 103 6.49 -24.67 -19.96
CA PRO A 103 5.43 -25.14 -20.86
C PRO A 103 4.77 -24.02 -21.67
N ASP A 104 4.85 -22.76 -21.21
CA ASP A 104 4.34 -21.59 -21.92
C ASP A 104 5.33 -20.97 -22.93
N ILE A 105 6.32 -21.76 -23.36
CA ILE A 105 7.20 -21.42 -24.49
C ILE A 105 6.65 -21.99 -25.81
N ARG A 106 6.85 -21.24 -26.90
CA ARG A 106 6.67 -21.75 -28.27
C ARG A 106 7.95 -21.58 -29.08
N VAL A 107 8.38 -22.65 -29.74
CA VAL A 107 9.48 -22.63 -30.71
C VAL A 107 8.98 -22.02 -32.02
N VAL A 108 9.79 -21.18 -32.65
CA VAL A 108 9.45 -20.39 -33.85
C VAL A 108 10.39 -20.69 -35.02
N THR A 109 11.65 -21.06 -34.76
CA THR A 109 12.60 -21.58 -35.76
C THR A 109 13.62 -22.54 -35.12
N ARG A 110 14.38 -23.28 -35.93
CA ARG A 110 15.38 -24.26 -35.45
C ARG A 110 16.52 -23.59 -34.67
N MET A 111 16.87 -24.17 -33.51
CA MET A 111 17.84 -23.65 -32.54
C MET A 111 19.30 -24.07 -32.84
N VAL A 112 19.80 -23.76 -34.04
CA VAL A 112 21.12 -24.23 -34.50
C VAL A 112 22.30 -23.72 -33.65
N GLU A 113 22.18 -22.53 -33.06
CA GLU A 113 23.21 -21.96 -32.17
C GLU A 113 23.27 -22.69 -30.82
N LEU A 114 22.11 -23.09 -30.27
CA LEU A 114 22.06 -23.90 -29.05
C LEU A 114 22.58 -25.32 -29.28
N GLU A 115 22.25 -25.94 -30.41
CA GLU A 115 22.83 -27.24 -30.79
C GLU A 115 24.36 -27.16 -30.89
N ALA A 116 24.93 -26.01 -31.27
CA ALA A 116 26.37 -25.77 -31.24
C ALA A 116 26.90 -25.57 -29.81
N ALA A 117 26.25 -24.70 -29.02
CA ALA A 117 26.62 -24.43 -27.64
C ALA A 117 26.65 -25.72 -26.78
N LEU A 118 25.65 -26.59 -26.91
CA LEU A 118 25.58 -27.87 -26.19
C LEU A 118 26.70 -28.84 -26.58
N ARG A 119 27.22 -28.79 -27.81
CA ARG A 119 28.40 -29.60 -28.19
C ARG A 119 29.68 -29.11 -27.52
N GLU A 120 29.76 -27.84 -27.16
CA GLU A 120 30.97 -27.21 -26.63
C GLU A 120 30.96 -27.09 -25.09
N HIS A 121 29.80 -26.89 -24.48
CA HIS A 121 29.63 -26.57 -23.05
C HIS A 121 28.75 -27.56 -22.27
N ALA A 122 28.96 -27.64 -20.95
CA ALA A 122 28.18 -28.46 -20.04
C ALA A 122 26.85 -27.81 -19.66
N VAL A 123 26.85 -26.49 -19.42
CA VAL A 123 25.66 -25.74 -18.98
C VAL A 123 25.48 -24.49 -19.85
N VAL A 124 24.25 -24.23 -20.29
CA VAL A 124 23.87 -23.06 -21.10
C VAL A 124 22.71 -22.32 -20.43
N LEU A 125 22.94 -21.08 -19.99
CA LEU A 125 21.96 -20.25 -19.28
C LEU A 125 21.69 -18.94 -20.03
N THR A 126 20.42 -18.50 -20.05
CA THR A 126 20.04 -17.17 -20.53
C THR A 126 19.80 -16.22 -19.35
N PRO A 127 20.41 -15.02 -19.30
CA PRO A 127 20.01 -13.98 -18.35
C PRO A 127 18.63 -13.42 -18.75
N HIS A 128 17.87 -12.87 -17.79
CA HIS A 128 16.63 -12.17 -18.12
C HIS A 128 16.90 -11.03 -19.11
N VAL A 129 17.83 -10.14 -18.77
CA VAL A 129 18.23 -8.97 -19.56
C VAL A 129 19.73 -8.95 -19.83
N THR A 130 20.13 -8.28 -20.91
CA THR A 130 21.54 -8.09 -21.31
C THR A 130 22.00 -6.64 -21.22
N GLN A 131 21.06 -5.72 -21.00
CA GLN A 131 21.24 -4.28 -20.82
C GLN A 131 20.46 -3.81 -19.57
N GLY A 132 20.72 -2.58 -19.11
CA GLY A 132 20.00 -2.00 -17.96
C GLY A 132 18.54 -1.67 -18.30
N MET A 133 17.61 -1.88 -17.37
CA MET A 133 16.19 -1.61 -17.61
C MET A 133 15.87 -0.10 -17.56
N PRO A 134 14.84 0.38 -18.29
CA PRO A 134 14.36 1.75 -18.18
C PRO A 134 13.94 2.10 -16.74
N ARG A 135 14.38 3.27 -16.25
CA ARG A 135 13.94 3.85 -14.97
C ARG A 135 12.71 4.74 -15.18
N ASP A 136 11.69 4.16 -15.78
CA ASP A 136 10.44 4.81 -16.21
C ASP A 136 9.29 4.66 -15.20
N GLY A 137 9.54 4.04 -14.04
CA GLY A 137 8.53 3.76 -13.01
C GLY A 137 7.66 2.53 -13.31
N ARG A 138 7.92 1.80 -14.40
CA ARG A 138 7.16 0.62 -14.84
C ARG A 138 7.80 -0.69 -14.40
N LYS A 139 7.03 -1.78 -14.44
CA LYS A 139 7.44 -3.15 -14.09
C LYS A 139 7.62 -4.06 -15.31
N PRO A 140 8.54 -5.03 -15.24
CA PRO A 140 9.48 -5.28 -14.14
C PRO A 140 10.57 -4.21 -14.05
N THR A 141 11.10 -4.01 -12.86
CA THR A 141 12.32 -3.23 -12.59
C THR A 141 13.52 -4.16 -12.37
N GLU A 142 14.73 -3.62 -12.35
CA GLU A 142 15.95 -4.37 -11.98
C GLU A 142 15.81 -5.02 -10.58
N GLN A 143 15.08 -4.38 -9.65
CA GLN A 143 14.78 -4.94 -8.34
C GLN A 143 13.82 -6.13 -8.41
N ASP A 144 12.79 -6.09 -9.26
CA ASP A 144 11.88 -7.23 -9.46
C ASP A 144 12.66 -8.44 -10.02
N ILE A 145 13.60 -8.22 -10.94
CA ILE A 145 14.50 -9.28 -11.44
C ILE A 145 15.45 -9.79 -10.34
N LEU A 146 16.07 -8.91 -9.54
CA LEU A 146 16.95 -9.33 -8.44
C LEU A 146 16.22 -10.15 -7.35
N MET A 147 14.91 -9.95 -7.17
CA MET A 147 14.11 -10.78 -6.26
C MET A 147 13.81 -12.16 -6.86
N ALA A 148 13.64 -12.24 -8.18
CA ALA A 148 13.29 -13.46 -8.92
C ALA A 148 14.49 -14.33 -9.35
N GLY A 149 15.67 -13.75 -9.52
CA GLY A 149 16.89 -14.39 -10.03
C GLY A 149 17.39 -13.74 -11.32
N VAL A 150 18.71 -13.63 -11.50
CA VAL A 150 19.33 -12.96 -12.66
C VAL A 150 19.15 -13.80 -13.94
N TYR A 151 19.26 -15.11 -13.82
CA TYR A 151 19.02 -16.07 -14.91
C TYR A 151 17.55 -16.47 -14.99
N ASN A 152 17.01 -16.60 -16.20
CA ASN A 152 15.64 -17.07 -16.39
C ASN A 152 15.62 -18.59 -16.57
N LEU A 153 14.94 -19.31 -15.68
CA LEU A 153 14.88 -20.78 -15.69
C LEU A 153 13.66 -21.39 -16.38
N GLY A 154 12.92 -20.58 -17.16
CA GLY A 154 12.13 -21.14 -18.24
C GLY A 154 12.97 -21.72 -19.37
N PHE A 155 14.30 -21.52 -19.34
CA PHE A 155 15.22 -22.20 -20.23
C PHE A 155 16.55 -22.57 -19.50
N ILE A 156 16.98 -23.82 -19.65
CA ILE A 156 18.35 -24.26 -19.34
C ILE A 156 18.77 -25.38 -20.29
N GLY A 157 19.92 -25.24 -20.93
CA GLY A 157 20.55 -26.29 -21.74
C GLY A 157 21.62 -27.04 -20.94
N LEU A 158 21.66 -28.36 -21.04
CA LEU A 158 22.67 -29.22 -20.42
C LEU A 158 23.24 -30.25 -21.42
N SER A 159 24.49 -30.63 -21.23
CA SER A 159 25.12 -31.76 -21.94
C SER A 159 25.76 -32.71 -20.95
N ASP A 160 25.79 -34.01 -21.27
CA ASP A 160 26.36 -35.01 -20.36
C ASP A 160 27.86 -34.83 -20.15
N ARG A 161 28.18 -34.12 -19.07
CA ARG A 161 29.51 -33.71 -18.63
C ARG A 161 29.53 -33.65 -17.10
N PRO A 162 30.72 -33.80 -16.46
CA PRO A 162 30.83 -33.78 -15.00
C PRO A 162 30.17 -32.57 -14.33
N ASP A 163 30.37 -31.38 -14.90
CA ASP A 163 29.84 -30.11 -14.39
C ASP A 163 28.30 -30.04 -14.44
N ALA A 164 27.67 -30.52 -15.51
CA ALA A 164 26.21 -30.58 -15.62
C ALA A 164 25.61 -31.56 -14.59
N ARG A 165 26.27 -32.71 -14.39
CA ARG A 165 25.88 -33.70 -13.38
C ARG A 165 26.05 -33.17 -11.96
N LEU A 166 27.17 -32.50 -11.67
CA LEU A 166 27.42 -31.83 -10.39
C LEU A 166 26.35 -30.77 -10.09
N LEU A 167 25.96 -29.98 -11.10
CA LEU A 167 24.90 -28.99 -10.99
C LEU A 167 23.56 -29.63 -10.62
N VAL A 168 23.07 -30.61 -11.38
CA VAL A 168 21.76 -31.21 -11.09
C VAL A 168 21.74 -31.98 -9.76
N ASP A 169 22.86 -32.60 -9.37
CA ASP A 169 22.97 -33.31 -8.09
C ASP A 169 22.95 -32.32 -6.90
N TRP A 170 23.68 -31.21 -6.97
CA TRP A 170 23.65 -30.12 -5.97
C TRP A 170 22.28 -29.43 -5.91
N TRP A 171 21.68 -29.17 -7.07
CA TRP A 171 20.42 -28.45 -7.19
C TRP A 171 19.25 -29.30 -6.66
N SER A 172 19.24 -30.61 -6.94
CA SER A 172 18.30 -31.58 -6.34
C SER A 172 18.36 -31.57 -4.81
N GLU A 173 19.56 -31.51 -4.23
CA GLU A 173 19.72 -31.48 -2.76
C GLU A 173 19.02 -30.25 -2.14
N ARG A 174 19.17 -29.06 -2.74
CA ARG A 174 18.50 -27.82 -2.29
C ARG A 174 17.00 -27.89 -2.52
N LEU A 175 16.58 -28.18 -3.75
CA LEU A 175 15.17 -28.12 -4.14
C LEU A 175 14.30 -29.20 -3.51
N ARG A 176 14.88 -30.20 -2.82
CA ARG A 176 14.10 -31.15 -2.00
C ARG A 176 13.36 -30.44 -0.87
N ARG A 177 13.90 -29.36 -0.31
CA ARG A 177 13.31 -28.64 0.84
C ARG A 177 13.18 -27.13 0.67
N ASP A 178 14.04 -26.48 -0.13
CA ASP A 178 14.17 -25.03 -0.17
C ASP A 178 13.69 -24.37 -1.50
N CYS A 179 12.78 -25.02 -2.25
CA CYS A 179 12.16 -24.45 -3.45
C CYS A 179 10.92 -23.62 -3.07
N HIS A 180 11.10 -22.35 -2.70
CA HIS A 180 10.04 -21.55 -2.09
C HIS A 180 9.78 -20.20 -2.76
N VAL A 181 8.51 -19.77 -2.77
CA VAL A 181 8.18 -18.35 -2.92
C VAL A 181 8.27 -17.67 -1.55
N ALA A 182 9.45 -17.14 -1.23
CA ALA A 182 9.69 -16.37 0.00
C ALA A 182 10.74 -15.26 -0.24
N PRO A 183 10.44 -14.23 -1.05
CA PRO A 183 11.41 -13.19 -1.42
C PRO A 183 12.02 -12.46 -0.22
N GLU A 184 11.26 -12.31 0.87
CA GLU A 184 11.66 -11.72 2.14
C GLU A 184 12.71 -12.55 2.90
N ARG A 185 12.77 -13.86 2.64
CA ARG A 185 13.81 -14.78 3.12
C ARG A 185 14.95 -14.97 2.12
N GLY A 186 14.85 -14.36 0.94
CA GLY A 186 15.82 -14.52 -0.15
C GLY A 186 15.56 -15.71 -1.07
N PHE A 187 14.38 -16.33 -1.04
CA PHE A 187 14.03 -17.44 -1.93
C PHE A 187 13.04 -17.02 -3.02
N PHE A 188 13.25 -17.52 -4.24
CA PHE A 188 12.27 -17.48 -5.32
C PHE A 188 12.43 -18.72 -6.19
N VAL A 189 11.66 -19.75 -5.83
CA VAL A 189 11.58 -21.07 -6.47
C VAL A 189 12.96 -21.67 -6.79
N ASP A 190 13.09 -22.38 -7.91
CA ASP A 190 14.33 -22.95 -8.42
C ASP A 190 15.30 -21.88 -8.98
N GLN A 191 14.72 -20.82 -9.55
CA GLN A 191 15.41 -19.79 -10.33
C GLN A 191 16.52 -19.07 -9.56
N ARG A 192 16.24 -18.63 -8.33
CA ARG A 192 17.21 -17.86 -7.54
C ARG A 192 18.42 -18.68 -7.06
N TRP A 193 18.32 -20.02 -7.06
CA TRP A 193 19.47 -20.88 -6.79
C TRP A 193 20.50 -20.85 -7.92
N VAL A 194 20.07 -20.57 -9.16
CA VAL A 194 20.96 -20.59 -10.33
C VAL A 194 21.86 -19.35 -10.42
N ASP A 195 21.61 -18.31 -9.63
CA ASP A 195 22.55 -17.19 -9.47
C ASP A 195 23.91 -17.62 -8.88
N PHE A 196 23.99 -18.79 -8.23
CA PHE A 196 25.26 -19.39 -7.78
C PHE A 196 26.04 -20.11 -8.89
N VAL A 197 25.42 -20.50 -10.00
CA VAL A 197 26.02 -21.37 -11.03
C VAL A 197 27.33 -20.82 -11.61
N PRO A 198 27.48 -19.51 -11.89
CA PRO A 198 28.77 -18.93 -12.33
C PRO A 198 29.93 -19.07 -11.34
N GLY A 199 29.67 -19.43 -10.08
CA GLY A 199 30.68 -19.74 -9.07
C GLY A 199 30.79 -21.24 -8.72
N LEU A 200 29.96 -22.10 -9.31
CA LEU A 200 29.90 -23.54 -9.04
C LEU A 200 30.26 -24.43 -10.25
N VAL A 201 30.17 -23.89 -11.47
CA VAL A 201 30.35 -24.59 -12.74
C VAL A 201 31.45 -23.90 -13.53
N GLU A 202 32.46 -24.65 -13.98
CA GLU A 202 33.56 -24.11 -14.81
C GLU A 202 33.17 -24.11 -16.30
N ASP A 203 32.52 -25.17 -16.78
CA ASP A 203 32.08 -25.31 -18.18
C ASP A 203 30.67 -24.71 -18.44
N LEU A 204 30.57 -23.39 -18.24
CA LEU A 204 29.34 -22.60 -18.34
C LEU A 204 29.35 -21.59 -19.50
N LEU A 205 28.28 -21.59 -20.30
CA LEU A 205 27.97 -20.53 -21.26
C LEU A 205 26.81 -19.65 -20.78
N ILE A 206 27.08 -18.37 -20.53
CA ILE A 206 26.04 -17.35 -20.41
C ILE A 206 25.63 -16.88 -21.81
N PHE A 207 24.52 -17.43 -22.29
CA PHE A 207 24.06 -17.30 -23.66
C PHE A 207 23.22 -16.03 -23.85
N ARG A 208 23.81 -15.03 -24.52
CA ARG A 208 23.23 -13.69 -24.72
C ARG A 208 22.63 -13.47 -26.12
N HIS A 209 22.30 -14.54 -26.84
CA HIS A 209 21.79 -14.44 -28.22
C HIS A 209 20.38 -13.81 -28.23
N PRO A 210 20.12 -12.75 -29.02
CA PRO A 210 18.87 -11.99 -28.93
C PRO A 210 17.63 -12.78 -29.36
N GLY A 211 17.79 -13.80 -30.20
CA GLY A 211 16.71 -14.71 -30.63
C GLY A 211 16.25 -15.78 -29.63
N TYR A 212 16.87 -15.91 -28.44
CA TYR A 212 16.57 -16.98 -27.46
C TYR A 212 15.96 -16.43 -26.17
N ASN A 213 14.88 -17.03 -25.67
CA ASN A 213 14.19 -16.60 -24.44
C ASN A 213 13.73 -15.14 -24.50
N VAL A 214 13.04 -14.78 -25.59
CA VAL A 214 12.42 -13.47 -25.80
C VAL A 214 11.08 -13.44 -25.08
N ALA A 215 10.88 -12.41 -24.24
CA ALA A 215 9.69 -12.25 -23.39
C ALA A 215 9.51 -10.79 -22.95
N TYR A 216 8.45 -10.51 -22.19
CA TYR A 216 8.08 -9.15 -21.77
C TYR A 216 9.19 -8.39 -21.03
N TRP A 217 10.09 -9.07 -20.31
CA TRP A 217 11.16 -8.43 -19.55
C TRP A 217 12.33 -7.94 -20.42
N ASN A 218 12.52 -8.50 -21.62
CA ASN A 218 13.62 -8.13 -22.52
C ASN A 218 13.18 -7.61 -23.89
N LEU A 219 11.89 -7.60 -24.23
CA LEU A 219 11.39 -6.86 -25.40
C LEU A 219 11.84 -5.39 -25.50
N PRO A 220 12.01 -4.62 -24.39
CA PRO A 220 12.59 -3.28 -24.47
C PRO A 220 14.02 -3.20 -25.05
N GLU A 221 14.80 -4.30 -24.98
CA GLU A 221 16.14 -4.43 -25.58
C GLU A 221 16.19 -5.37 -26.80
N ARG A 222 15.04 -5.97 -27.19
CA ARG A 222 14.90 -6.98 -28.25
C ARG A 222 13.77 -6.60 -29.19
N ALA A 223 14.08 -5.71 -30.13
CA ALA A 223 13.16 -5.28 -31.16
C ALA A 223 12.78 -6.46 -32.07
N LEU A 224 11.49 -6.78 -32.13
CA LEU A 224 10.96 -7.77 -33.06
C LEU A 224 10.92 -7.22 -34.49
N GLY A 225 11.03 -8.11 -35.46
CA GLY A 225 10.91 -7.79 -36.88
C GLY A 225 10.61 -9.01 -37.73
N ARG A 226 10.74 -8.85 -39.06
CA ARG A 226 10.65 -9.94 -40.02
C ARG A 226 11.77 -9.88 -41.06
N ASP A 227 12.22 -11.05 -41.48
CA ASP A 227 13.12 -11.21 -42.63
C ASP A 227 12.35 -11.20 -43.96
N ALA A 228 13.10 -11.19 -45.08
CA ALA A 228 12.55 -11.09 -46.42
C ALA A 228 11.65 -12.27 -46.85
N ASP A 229 11.72 -13.41 -46.15
CA ASP A 229 10.82 -14.57 -46.30
C ASP A 229 9.60 -14.55 -45.38
N GLY A 230 9.50 -13.52 -44.51
CA GLY A 230 8.42 -13.33 -43.54
C GLY A 230 8.67 -14.00 -42.18
N SER A 231 9.78 -14.72 -42.00
CA SER A 231 10.16 -15.31 -40.71
C SER A 231 10.44 -14.24 -39.65
N PHE A 232 10.18 -14.54 -38.38
CA PHE A 232 10.33 -13.57 -37.28
C PHE A 232 11.79 -13.40 -36.87
N THR A 233 12.19 -12.17 -36.58
CA THR A 233 13.52 -11.82 -36.07
C THR A 233 13.46 -11.05 -34.75
N SER A 234 14.58 -11.04 -34.03
CA SER A 234 14.83 -10.31 -32.77
C SER A 234 16.20 -9.65 -32.88
N ASN A 235 16.23 -8.31 -32.90
CA ASN A 235 17.42 -7.49 -33.20
C ASN A 235 18.11 -7.86 -34.53
N GLY A 236 17.34 -8.32 -35.53
CA GLY A 236 17.85 -8.73 -36.85
C GLY A 236 18.42 -10.15 -36.91
N GLU A 237 18.48 -10.88 -35.81
CA GLU A 237 18.78 -12.32 -35.79
C GLU A 237 17.47 -13.13 -35.78
N PRO A 238 17.45 -14.38 -36.29
CA PRO A 238 16.24 -15.20 -36.27
C PRO A 238 15.68 -15.43 -34.85
N LEU A 239 14.37 -15.23 -34.68
CA LEU A 239 13.66 -15.56 -33.45
C LEU A 239 13.56 -17.10 -33.33
N ARG A 240 14.20 -17.67 -32.30
CA ARG A 240 14.22 -19.12 -32.08
C ARG A 240 13.04 -19.60 -31.27
N PHE A 241 12.76 -18.95 -30.15
CA PHE A 241 11.56 -19.19 -29.35
C PHE A 241 11.12 -17.95 -28.58
N PHE A 242 9.83 -17.88 -28.28
CA PHE A 242 9.21 -16.84 -27.48
C PHE A 242 8.58 -17.46 -26.23
N HIS A 243 8.76 -16.81 -25.08
CA HIS A 243 8.32 -17.29 -23.78
C HIS A 243 7.15 -16.42 -23.29
N TYR A 244 5.95 -17.00 -23.26
CA TYR A 244 4.69 -16.30 -23.00
C TYR A 244 4.35 -16.24 -21.50
N SER A 245 5.36 -16.03 -20.66
CA SER A 245 5.25 -16.11 -19.20
C SER A 245 4.11 -15.24 -18.65
N GLY A 246 3.03 -15.89 -18.19
CA GLY A 246 1.84 -15.24 -17.64
C GLY A 246 0.86 -14.63 -18.66
N TYR A 247 0.96 -14.99 -19.94
CA TYR A 247 -0.06 -14.74 -20.97
C TYR A 247 -1.36 -15.53 -20.70
N SER A 248 -2.46 -15.14 -21.32
CA SER A 248 -3.67 -15.98 -21.40
C SER A 248 -4.51 -15.62 -22.64
N PRO A 249 -5.03 -16.62 -23.40
CA PRO A 249 -5.93 -16.37 -24.53
C PRO A 249 -7.26 -15.70 -24.11
N GLU A 250 -7.62 -15.72 -22.82
CA GLU A 250 -8.79 -15.02 -22.27
C GLU A 250 -8.56 -13.51 -22.09
N ARG A 251 -7.29 -13.07 -22.10
CA ARG A 251 -6.89 -11.65 -22.05
C ARG A 251 -5.89 -11.36 -23.18
N PRO A 252 -6.29 -11.52 -24.45
CA PRO A 252 -5.36 -11.66 -25.57
C PRO A 252 -4.55 -10.39 -25.89
N THR A 253 -4.93 -9.23 -25.36
CA THR A 253 -4.17 -7.96 -25.45
C THR A 253 -3.14 -7.74 -24.35
N LEU A 254 -3.16 -8.55 -23.28
CA LEU A 254 -2.18 -8.48 -22.21
C LEU A 254 -1.09 -9.53 -22.44
N LEU A 255 0.14 -9.08 -22.76
CA LEU A 255 1.27 -9.99 -22.97
C LEU A 255 1.59 -10.83 -21.74
N SER A 256 1.51 -10.24 -20.55
CA SER A 256 1.72 -10.92 -19.27
C SER A 256 1.03 -10.19 -18.13
N LYS A 257 0.51 -10.96 -17.16
CA LYS A 257 0.02 -10.45 -15.87
C LYS A 257 1.10 -9.87 -14.95
N HIS A 258 2.39 -9.94 -15.33
CA HIS A 258 3.54 -9.58 -14.49
C HIS A 258 4.22 -8.25 -14.87
N GLN A 259 3.60 -7.43 -15.73
CA GLN A 259 4.24 -6.25 -16.31
C GLN A 259 3.22 -5.19 -16.78
N ASP A 260 3.68 -3.95 -16.93
CA ASP A 260 2.88 -2.80 -17.40
C ASP A 260 3.62 -1.93 -18.46
N ARG A 261 4.74 -2.42 -19.02
CA ARG A 261 5.62 -1.68 -19.94
C ARG A 261 5.33 -1.93 -21.43
N VAL A 262 5.17 -3.19 -21.80
CA VAL A 262 4.98 -3.66 -23.18
C VAL A 262 3.48 -3.81 -23.47
N ARG A 263 3.01 -3.22 -24.57
CA ARG A 263 1.64 -3.39 -25.07
C ARG A 263 1.70 -4.16 -26.39
N ILE A 264 0.85 -5.17 -26.55
CA ILE A 264 0.80 -5.98 -27.77
C ILE A 264 0.49 -5.11 -29.01
N ALA A 265 -0.36 -4.09 -28.85
CA ALA A 265 -0.77 -3.18 -29.92
C ALA A 265 0.35 -2.24 -30.44
N ASP A 266 1.54 -2.21 -29.81
CA ASP A 266 2.66 -1.39 -30.26
C ASP A 266 3.60 -2.11 -31.25
N SER A 267 3.37 -3.40 -31.56
CA SER A 267 4.11 -4.17 -32.58
C SER A 267 3.22 -5.20 -33.27
N ASP A 268 3.15 -5.13 -34.60
CA ASP A 268 2.40 -6.08 -35.43
C ASP A 268 3.00 -7.50 -35.35
N GLU A 269 4.32 -7.61 -35.18
CA GLU A 269 5.02 -8.88 -34.94
C GLU A 269 4.60 -9.52 -33.61
N LEU A 270 4.58 -8.72 -32.54
CA LEU A 270 4.16 -9.18 -31.21
C LEU A 270 2.68 -9.59 -31.22
N ALA A 271 1.83 -8.81 -31.89
CA ALA A 271 0.42 -9.14 -32.07
C ALA A 271 0.23 -10.47 -32.83
N ALA A 272 0.97 -10.67 -33.93
CA ALA A 272 0.93 -11.90 -34.71
C ALA A 272 1.44 -13.13 -33.93
N LEU A 273 2.50 -12.97 -33.11
CA LEU A 273 3.01 -14.02 -32.24
C LEU A 273 1.98 -14.41 -31.17
N CYS A 274 1.42 -13.44 -30.46
CA CYS A 274 0.43 -13.68 -29.39
C CYS A 274 -0.87 -14.27 -29.93
N ASP A 275 -1.42 -13.74 -31.03
CA ASP A 275 -2.61 -14.27 -31.68
C ASP A 275 -2.42 -15.73 -32.14
N ALA A 276 -1.27 -16.03 -32.77
CA ALA A 276 -0.97 -17.38 -33.22
C ALA A 276 -0.74 -18.35 -32.04
N TYR A 277 -0.20 -17.89 -30.90
CA TYR A 277 -0.03 -18.70 -29.69
C TYR A 277 -1.36 -18.94 -28.97
N GLY A 278 -2.17 -17.90 -28.75
CA GLY A 278 -3.49 -18.01 -28.14
C GLY A 278 -4.44 -18.92 -28.92
N LYS A 279 -4.44 -18.84 -30.26
CA LYS A 279 -5.17 -19.76 -31.13
C LYS A 279 -4.71 -21.21 -31.00
N ALA A 280 -3.41 -21.45 -30.87
CA ALA A 280 -2.86 -22.78 -30.67
C ALA A 280 -3.28 -23.38 -29.31
N LEU A 281 -3.21 -22.59 -28.23
CA LEU A 281 -3.68 -23.01 -26.89
C LEU A 281 -5.16 -23.39 -26.90
N VAL A 282 -6.02 -22.56 -27.51
CA VAL A 282 -7.46 -22.85 -27.61
C VAL A 282 -7.71 -24.11 -28.45
N ALA A 283 -6.97 -24.32 -29.55
CA ALA A 283 -7.09 -25.51 -30.38
C ALA A 283 -6.63 -26.80 -29.69
N ASP A 284 -5.65 -26.73 -28.78
CA ASP A 284 -5.16 -27.86 -27.97
C ASP A 284 -5.93 -28.05 -26.64
N GLY A 285 -7.06 -27.35 -26.45
CA GLY A 285 -8.03 -27.59 -25.37
C GLY A 285 -7.84 -26.78 -24.09
N PHE A 286 -7.32 -25.54 -24.20
CA PHE A 286 -7.03 -24.67 -23.04
C PHE A 286 -8.22 -24.47 -22.09
N HIS A 287 -9.44 -24.26 -22.60
CA HIS A 287 -10.59 -23.94 -21.74
C HIS A 287 -11.08 -25.15 -20.94
N GLU A 288 -10.92 -26.35 -21.49
CA GLU A 288 -11.27 -27.62 -20.87
C GLU A 288 -10.23 -27.98 -19.80
N VAL A 289 -8.95 -28.08 -20.18
CA VAL A 289 -7.91 -28.61 -19.30
C VAL A 289 -7.66 -27.69 -18.10
N ARG A 290 -7.76 -26.37 -18.24
CA ARG A 290 -7.51 -25.43 -17.14
C ARG A 290 -8.45 -25.61 -15.93
N THR A 291 -9.61 -26.22 -16.14
CA THR A 291 -10.61 -26.48 -15.08
C THR A 291 -10.36 -27.76 -14.30
N LEU A 292 -9.41 -28.60 -14.73
CA LEU A 292 -9.06 -29.83 -14.04
C LEU A 292 -8.41 -29.50 -12.68
N PRO A 293 -8.86 -30.13 -11.58
CA PRO A 293 -8.24 -29.94 -10.28
C PRO A 293 -6.86 -30.59 -10.24
N TYR A 294 -5.95 -30.03 -9.45
CA TYR A 294 -4.67 -30.67 -9.12
C TYR A 294 -4.88 -31.65 -7.96
N GLU A 295 -4.61 -32.95 -8.15
CA GLU A 295 -5.00 -33.96 -7.13
C GLU A 295 -4.24 -33.79 -5.81
N TYR A 296 -2.96 -33.40 -5.86
CA TYR A 296 -2.13 -33.27 -4.66
C TYR A 296 -2.41 -32.00 -3.84
N ASP A 297 -3.45 -31.23 -4.17
CA ASP A 297 -4.07 -30.23 -3.29
C ASP A 297 -5.14 -30.84 -2.36
N GLN A 298 -5.36 -32.16 -2.40
CA GLN A 298 -6.29 -32.88 -1.52
C GLN A 298 -5.63 -34.05 -0.77
N LEU A 299 -6.13 -34.30 0.44
CA LEU A 299 -5.80 -35.48 1.25
C LEU A 299 -6.69 -36.68 0.86
N PRO A 300 -6.35 -37.92 1.26
CA PRO A 300 -7.15 -39.12 0.98
C PRO A 300 -8.60 -39.11 1.48
N SER A 301 -8.96 -38.20 2.39
CA SER A 301 -10.34 -37.93 2.82
C SER A 301 -11.14 -36.99 1.89
N GLY A 302 -10.49 -36.35 0.90
CA GLY A 302 -11.03 -35.26 0.09
C GLY A 302 -10.83 -33.87 0.71
N MET A 303 -10.21 -33.79 1.89
CA MET A 303 -9.91 -32.52 2.57
C MET A 303 -8.82 -31.74 1.81
N ARG A 304 -9.07 -30.45 1.55
CA ARG A 304 -8.11 -29.58 0.85
C ARG A 304 -6.88 -29.25 1.71
N ILE A 305 -5.70 -29.36 1.13
CA ILE A 305 -4.43 -28.95 1.73
C ILE A 305 -4.24 -27.44 1.49
N VAL A 306 -4.51 -26.63 2.52
CA VAL A 306 -4.35 -25.17 2.43
C VAL A 306 -2.90 -24.72 2.72
N PRO A 307 -2.45 -23.51 2.31
CA PRO A 307 -1.04 -23.10 2.42
C PRO A 307 -0.44 -23.14 3.83
N VAL A 308 -1.26 -22.98 4.89
CA VAL A 308 -0.77 -23.11 6.28
C VAL A 308 -0.44 -24.56 6.64
N MET A 309 -1.15 -25.54 6.08
CA MET A 309 -0.86 -26.97 6.26
C MET A 309 0.46 -27.34 5.57
N ARG A 310 0.72 -26.84 4.35
CA ARG A 310 2.01 -27.07 3.65
C ARG A 310 3.20 -26.50 4.43
N ARG A 311 3.06 -25.30 5.03
CA ARG A 311 4.07 -24.72 5.94
C ARG A 311 4.29 -25.57 7.20
N LEU A 312 3.21 -26.08 7.79
CA LEU A 312 3.28 -26.92 8.99
C LEU A 312 3.85 -28.31 8.71
N TYR A 313 3.60 -28.88 7.53
CA TYR A 313 4.24 -30.12 7.09
C TYR A 313 5.74 -29.95 6.87
N ARG A 314 6.18 -28.81 6.30
CA ARG A 314 7.61 -28.44 6.24
C ARG A 314 8.25 -28.37 7.62
N LEU A 315 7.62 -27.70 8.58
CA LEU A 315 8.10 -27.69 9.97
C LEU A 315 8.16 -29.10 10.58
N ALA A 316 7.17 -29.96 10.30
CA ALA A 316 7.20 -31.35 10.75
C ALA A 316 8.36 -32.16 10.11
N LEU A 317 8.71 -31.90 8.84
CA LEU A 317 9.86 -32.51 8.16
C LEU A 317 11.19 -32.02 8.77
N GLU A 318 11.32 -30.72 9.06
CA GLU A 318 12.48 -30.13 9.74
C GLU A 318 12.69 -30.71 11.15
N LEU A 319 11.60 -31.03 11.85
CA LEU A 319 11.61 -31.61 13.21
C LEU A 319 11.72 -33.14 13.24
N GLU A 320 11.86 -33.82 12.10
CA GLU A 320 11.84 -35.28 11.95
C GLU A 320 10.56 -35.93 12.56
N GLN A 321 9.43 -35.23 12.48
CA GLN A 321 8.12 -35.60 13.04
C GLN A 321 7.00 -35.76 12.00
N ALA A 322 7.27 -35.42 10.73
CA ALA A 322 6.31 -35.62 9.65
C ALA A 322 6.00 -37.12 9.45
N PRO A 323 4.75 -37.49 9.09
CA PRO A 323 4.47 -38.82 8.58
C PRO A 323 5.14 -39.03 7.22
N ALA A 324 5.44 -40.29 6.90
CA ALA A 324 6.12 -40.69 5.67
C ALA A 324 5.40 -40.27 4.38
N SER A 325 4.07 -40.11 4.40
CA SER A 325 3.30 -39.56 3.28
C SER A 325 1.94 -39.04 3.75
N LEU A 326 1.62 -37.77 3.42
CA LEU A 326 0.29 -37.20 3.63
C LEU A 326 -0.80 -37.88 2.79
N PHE A 327 -0.42 -38.55 1.70
CA PHE A 327 -1.33 -39.11 0.70
C PHE A 327 -1.68 -40.57 0.99
N THR A 328 -1.52 -40.99 2.25
CA THR A 328 -2.00 -42.25 2.81
C THR A 328 -2.96 -41.97 3.96
N ARG A 329 -4.02 -42.78 4.15
CA ARG A 329 -4.98 -42.55 5.25
C ARG A 329 -4.32 -42.49 6.62
N SER A 330 -3.35 -43.37 6.88
CA SER A 330 -2.58 -43.37 8.14
C SER A 330 -1.74 -42.10 8.29
N GLY A 331 -1.07 -41.64 7.23
CA GLY A 331 -0.28 -40.42 7.29
C GLY A 331 -1.13 -39.14 7.38
N GLU A 332 -2.31 -39.12 6.79
CA GLU A 332 -3.31 -38.08 7.02
C GLU A 332 -3.72 -38.04 8.50
N GLU A 333 -4.10 -39.18 9.08
CA GLU A 333 -4.50 -39.30 10.50
C GLU A 333 -3.36 -38.90 11.45
N ASP A 334 -2.12 -39.29 11.15
CA ASP A 334 -0.94 -38.93 11.93
C ASP A 334 -0.60 -37.42 11.81
N PHE A 335 -0.69 -36.83 10.61
CA PHE A 335 -0.48 -35.39 10.43
C PHE A 335 -1.57 -34.57 11.13
N ARG A 336 -2.85 -34.96 11.01
CA ARG A 336 -3.95 -34.29 11.71
C ARG A 336 -3.79 -34.37 13.23
N ARG A 337 -3.30 -35.50 13.75
CA ARG A 337 -2.95 -35.62 15.18
C ARG A 337 -1.81 -34.67 15.56
N TRP A 338 -0.76 -34.58 14.75
CA TRP A 338 0.37 -33.67 14.96
C TRP A 338 -0.04 -32.19 14.88
N LEU A 339 -0.96 -31.82 13.98
CA LEU A 339 -1.52 -30.47 13.90
C LEU A 339 -2.29 -30.07 15.17
N ALA A 340 -3.03 -31.02 15.75
CA ALA A 340 -3.86 -30.84 16.95
C ALA A 340 -3.10 -30.91 18.29
N GLU A 341 -1.79 -31.17 18.27
CA GLU A 341 -0.95 -31.08 19.47
C GLU A 341 -0.66 -29.62 19.84
N PRO A 342 -0.44 -29.29 21.13
CA PRO A 342 -0.07 -27.94 21.57
C PRO A 342 1.18 -27.40 20.87
N ALA A 343 1.12 -26.13 20.46
CA ALA A 343 2.27 -25.44 19.88
C ALA A 343 3.37 -25.20 20.94
N PRO A 344 4.66 -25.47 20.66
CA PRO A 344 5.73 -25.36 21.66
C PRO A 344 5.83 -23.98 22.33
N ASP A 345 5.77 -22.91 21.53
CA ASP A 345 5.88 -21.52 22.00
C ASP A 345 4.54 -20.94 22.49
N LEU A 346 3.43 -21.61 22.18
CA LEU A 346 2.07 -21.12 22.39
C LEU A 346 1.11 -22.24 22.83
N PRO A 347 1.41 -22.98 23.93
CA PRO A 347 0.76 -24.26 24.27
C PRO A 347 -0.71 -24.18 24.69
N VAL A 348 -1.29 -22.97 24.66
CA VAL A 348 -2.73 -22.69 24.79
C VAL A 348 -3.50 -22.94 23.49
N LEU A 349 -2.79 -22.99 22.35
CA LEU A 349 -3.30 -23.29 21.02
C LEU A 349 -2.61 -24.55 20.49
N ASP A 350 -3.29 -25.24 19.57
CA ASP A 350 -2.65 -26.26 18.74
C ASP A 350 -1.73 -25.63 17.68
N ARG A 351 -0.92 -26.45 16.99
CA ARG A 351 0.06 -25.96 15.99
C ARG A 351 -0.61 -25.27 14.81
N LEU A 352 -1.79 -25.71 14.39
CA LEU A 352 -2.54 -25.13 13.27
C LEU A 352 -3.00 -23.71 13.60
N LEU A 353 -3.66 -23.54 14.74
CA LEU A 353 -4.17 -22.25 15.21
C LEU A 353 -3.03 -21.30 15.56
N ALA A 354 -1.99 -21.78 16.25
CA ALA A 354 -0.81 -20.97 16.54
C ALA A 354 -0.15 -20.44 15.25
N GLN A 355 -0.02 -21.25 14.20
CA GLN A 355 0.56 -20.81 12.93
C GLN A 355 -0.32 -19.78 12.21
N ILE A 356 -1.65 -19.94 12.23
CA ILE A 356 -2.58 -18.97 11.65
C ILE A 356 -2.41 -17.62 12.36
N TRP A 357 -2.41 -17.61 13.69
CA TRP A 357 -2.17 -16.40 14.48
C TRP A 357 -0.79 -15.78 14.17
N GLN A 358 0.29 -16.56 14.28
CA GLN A 358 1.66 -16.08 14.03
C GLN A 358 1.89 -15.53 12.61
N THR A 359 1.19 -16.03 11.59
CA THR A 359 1.38 -15.57 10.20
C THR A 359 0.40 -14.49 9.74
N ARG A 360 -0.77 -14.34 10.39
CA ARG A 360 -1.72 -13.27 10.10
C ARG A 360 -1.48 -12.06 11.02
N GLU A 361 -0.82 -11.04 10.48
CA GLU A 361 -0.57 -9.78 11.19
C GLU A 361 -1.87 -9.08 11.63
N ASP A 362 -2.89 -9.07 10.79
CA ASP A 362 -4.20 -8.49 11.08
C ASP A 362 -4.94 -9.24 12.20
N VAL A 363 -4.85 -10.58 12.23
CA VAL A 363 -5.41 -11.40 13.32
C VAL A 363 -4.65 -11.16 14.63
N ARG A 364 -3.31 -10.98 14.57
CA ARG A 364 -2.50 -10.57 15.73
C ARG A 364 -2.81 -9.16 16.22
N ALA A 365 -3.12 -8.23 15.32
CA ALA A 365 -3.50 -6.87 15.70
C ALA A 365 -4.83 -6.81 16.45
N VAL A 366 -5.78 -7.72 16.13
CA VAL A 366 -7.07 -7.84 16.82
C VAL A 366 -6.97 -8.68 18.11
N TYR A 367 -6.15 -9.73 18.12
CA TYR A 367 -5.98 -10.65 19.24
C TYR A 367 -4.51 -10.72 19.72
N PRO A 368 -3.91 -9.63 20.23
CA PRO A 368 -2.48 -9.58 20.55
C PRO A 368 -2.05 -10.51 21.70
N HIS A 369 -2.96 -10.96 22.56
CA HIS A 369 -2.67 -11.67 23.81
C HIS A 369 -3.45 -12.98 23.96
N VAL A 370 -3.34 -13.88 22.98
CA VAL A 370 -3.98 -15.22 23.02
C VAL A 370 -3.46 -16.17 24.12
N GLN A 371 -2.45 -15.80 24.90
CA GLN A 371 -2.11 -16.50 26.16
C GLN A 371 -2.93 -16.00 27.38
N GLY A 372 -3.73 -14.95 27.20
CA GLY A 372 -4.58 -14.33 28.21
C GLY A 372 -6.00 -14.10 27.68
N ASP A 373 -6.50 -12.87 27.83
CA ASP A 373 -7.92 -12.55 27.68
C ASP A 373 -8.44 -12.70 26.24
N ASP A 374 -7.59 -12.58 25.22
CA ASP A 374 -7.99 -12.64 23.80
C ASP A 374 -8.23 -14.08 23.29
N LEU A 375 -7.83 -15.11 24.05
CA LEU A 375 -7.89 -16.51 23.61
C LEU A 375 -9.31 -16.92 23.19
N GLU A 376 -10.32 -16.54 23.97
CA GLU A 376 -11.72 -16.91 23.68
C GLU A 376 -12.25 -16.18 22.43
N GLY A 377 -11.86 -14.92 22.23
CA GLY A 377 -12.24 -14.13 21.06
C GLY A 377 -11.61 -14.67 19.77
N TYR A 378 -10.31 -14.97 19.79
CA TYR A 378 -9.59 -15.56 18.66
C TYR A 378 -10.18 -16.93 18.28
N LEU A 379 -10.42 -17.79 19.28
CA LEU A 379 -11.01 -19.11 19.07
C LEU A 379 -12.46 -19.04 18.53
N GLY A 380 -13.26 -18.07 18.96
CA GLY A 380 -14.58 -17.81 18.40
C GLY A 380 -14.53 -17.32 16.95
N TRP A 381 -13.66 -16.33 16.65
CA TRP A 381 -13.44 -15.83 15.29
C TRP A 381 -12.98 -16.93 14.33
N MET A 382 -12.10 -17.82 14.79
CA MET A 382 -11.59 -18.94 13.99
C MET A 382 -12.72 -19.86 13.50
N VAL A 383 -13.69 -20.16 14.36
CA VAL A 383 -14.89 -20.92 13.97
C VAL A 383 -15.78 -20.08 13.06
N VAL A 384 -16.18 -18.87 13.47
CA VAL A 384 -17.24 -18.13 12.77
C VAL A 384 -16.81 -17.61 11.40
N HIS A 385 -15.56 -17.13 11.27
CA HIS A 385 -15.07 -16.48 10.05
C HIS A 385 -13.75 -17.09 9.51
N GLY A 386 -12.78 -17.32 10.39
CA GLY A 386 -11.41 -17.61 10.00
C GLY A 386 -11.27 -18.85 9.11
N ALA A 387 -11.99 -19.94 9.43
CA ALA A 387 -11.89 -21.20 8.68
C ALA A 387 -12.39 -21.03 7.24
N GLY A 388 -13.53 -20.35 7.05
CA GLY A 388 -14.06 -20.01 5.73
C GLY A 388 -13.12 -19.11 4.93
N GLN A 389 -12.54 -18.07 5.56
CA GLN A 389 -11.63 -17.13 4.90
C GLN A 389 -10.36 -17.77 4.31
N ILE A 390 -9.87 -18.88 4.89
CA ILE A 390 -8.68 -19.58 4.40
C ILE A 390 -8.99 -20.93 3.74
N GLY A 391 -10.27 -21.30 3.60
CA GLY A 391 -10.72 -22.58 3.04
C GLY A 391 -10.35 -23.80 3.88
N LEU A 392 -10.25 -23.64 5.20
CA LEU A 392 -9.95 -24.70 6.16
C LEU A 392 -11.20 -25.53 6.45
N ASP A 393 -11.07 -26.85 6.38
CA ASP A 393 -12.15 -27.79 6.76
C ASP A 393 -12.40 -27.75 8.28
N ASP A 394 -13.67 -27.70 8.68
CA ASP A 394 -14.08 -27.70 10.10
C ASP A 394 -13.62 -28.95 10.86
N ALA A 395 -13.38 -30.07 10.17
CA ALA A 395 -12.83 -31.29 10.76
C ALA A 395 -11.35 -31.16 11.20
N LEU A 396 -10.70 -30.02 10.96
CA LEU A 396 -9.42 -29.64 11.53
C LEU A 396 -9.55 -28.77 12.79
N LEU A 397 -10.73 -28.23 13.09
CA LEU A 397 -10.99 -27.51 14.33
C LEU A 397 -11.38 -28.50 15.45
N PRO A 398 -11.01 -28.24 16.72
CA PRO A 398 -11.42 -29.11 17.83
C PRO A 398 -12.95 -29.23 17.93
N GLU A 399 -13.49 -30.45 18.06
CA GLU A 399 -14.96 -30.67 18.14
C GLU A 399 -15.63 -29.84 19.25
N ALA A 400 -14.97 -29.70 20.41
CA ALA A 400 -15.45 -28.89 21.52
C ALA A 400 -15.53 -27.39 21.19
N LEU A 401 -14.70 -26.92 20.24
CA LEU A 401 -14.69 -25.55 19.75
C LEU A 401 -15.85 -25.32 18.77
N VAL A 402 -16.01 -26.23 17.80
CA VAL A 402 -17.13 -26.21 16.84
C VAL A 402 -18.47 -26.35 17.57
N ALA A 403 -18.57 -27.22 18.59
CA ALA A 403 -19.79 -27.36 19.40
C ALA A 403 -20.10 -26.11 20.25
N ARG A 404 -19.08 -25.33 20.66
CA ARG A 404 -19.23 -24.13 21.49
C ARG A 404 -19.63 -22.90 20.67
N PHE A 405 -19.05 -22.72 19.49
CA PHE A 405 -19.23 -21.51 18.66
C PHE A 405 -20.00 -21.75 17.37
N GLY A 406 -20.24 -22.99 16.95
CA GLY A 406 -20.93 -23.33 15.70
C GLY A 406 -22.39 -22.87 15.64
N SER A 407 -23.09 -22.81 16.78
CA SER A 407 -24.43 -22.22 16.84
C SER A 407 -24.44 -20.72 16.51
N LEU A 408 -23.31 -20.02 16.67
CA LEU A 408 -23.19 -18.63 16.25
C LEU A 408 -23.15 -18.50 14.72
N ARG A 409 -22.58 -19.48 13.99
CA ARG A 409 -22.68 -19.52 12.52
C ARG A 409 -24.13 -19.62 12.07
N GLU A 410 -24.92 -20.48 12.70
CA GLU A 410 -26.35 -20.61 12.38
C GLU A 410 -27.13 -19.34 12.73
N SER A 411 -26.76 -18.62 13.81
CA SER A 411 -27.42 -17.37 14.23
C SER A 411 -27.21 -16.18 13.29
N VAL A 412 -26.24 -16.27 12.37
CA VAL A 412 -26.05 -15.30 11.26
C VAL A 412 -27.02 -15.57 10.10
N THR A 413 -27.80 -16.66 10.16
CA THR A 413 -28.90 -16.93 9.20
C THR A 413 -30.17 -16.18 9.62
N PRO A 414 -30.80 -15.36 8.75
CA PRO A 414 -31.85 -14.43 9.16
C PRO A 414 -33.16 -15.13 9.55
N THR A 415 -33.51 -15.08 10.83
CA THR A 415 -34.87 -15.41 11.32
C THR A 415 -35.68 -14.15 11.62
N ARG A 416 -36.93 -14.12 11.15
CA ARG A 416 -37.84 -12.97 11.25
C ARG A 416 -38.18 -12.61 12.71
N PRO A 417 -38.14 -11.32 13.13
CA PRO A 417 -38.51 -10.94 14.48
C PRO A 417 -40.02 -11.08 14.77
N GLN A 418 -40.36 -11.51 16.00
CA GLN A 418 -41.70 -11.40 16.58
C GLN A 418 -41.82 -10.18 17.50
N GLU A 419 -43.06 -9.75 17.74
CA GLU A 419 -43.43 -8.47 18.37
C GLU A 419 -43.06 -8.37 19.87
N ALA A 420 -42.77 -7.15 20.33
CA ALA A 420 -42.39 -6.84 21.71
C ALA A 420 -43.61 -6.49 22.61
N PRO A 421 -43.62 -6.86 23.91
CA PRO A 421 -44.65 -6.44 24.86
C PRO A 421 -44.43 -5.04 25.45
N GLN A 422 -45.52 -4.43 25.94
CA GLN A 422 -45.61 -3.04 26.40
C GLN A 422 -45.03 -2.78 27.81
N ALA A 423 -44.70 -1.51 28.08
CA ALA A 423 -44.17 -0.99 29.34
C ALA A 423 -45.23 -0.75 30.43
N ALA A 424 -44.78 -0.59 31.68
CA ALA A 424 -45.56 -0.09 32.82
C ALA A 424 -44.68 0.79 33.74
N ASP A 425 -45.32 1.63 34.56
CA ASP A 425 -44.84 2.89 35.15
C ASP A 425 -44.58 2.83 36.68
N GLU A 426 -44.26 3.98 37.29
CA GLU A 426 -44.13 4.35 38.72
C GLU A 426 -42.75 4.14 39.37
N SER A 427 -42.16 5.07 40.16
CA SER A 427 -42.44 6.49 40.48
C SER A 427 -41.22 7.15 41.19
N LEU A 428 -41.10 8.50 41.18
CA LEU A 428 -39.98 9.28 41.78
C LEU A 428 -40.34 10.00 43.10
N PRO A 429 -39.33 10.46 43.87
CA PRO A 429 -39.37 11.87 44.30
C PRO A 429 -38.01 12.62 44.30
N GLU A 430 -38.04 13.86 43.78
CA GLU A 430 -37.03 14.93 43.91
C GLU A 430 -37.24 15.77 45.22
N PRO A 431 -36.82 17.06 45.41
CA PRO A 431 -35.83 17.97 44.74
C PRO A 431 -34.84 18.61 45.75
N VAL A 432 -34.02 19.66 45.54
CA VAL A 432 -33.74 20.71 44.50
C VAL A 432 -32.21 21.01 44.58
N GLY A 433 -31.43 21.53 43.62
CA GLY A 433 -31.66 22.04 42.25
C GLY A 433 -31.21 23.51 42.08
N LEU A 434 -30.34 23.80 41.10
CA LEU A 434 -29.99 25.15 40.59
C LEU A 434 -29.56 25.02 39.12
N ASP A 435 -30.51 25.31 38.21
CA ASP A 435 -30.35 25.26 36.76
C ASP A 435 -29.48 26.40 36.19
N GLU A 436 -29.36 26.40 34.86
CA GLU A 436 -28.88 27.50 34.00
C GLU A 436 -27.35 27.58 33.78
N LEU A 437 -26.82 26.64 32.99
CA LEU A 437 -26.32 26.92 31.63
C LEU A 437 -25.92 25.60 30.93
N ARG A 438 -26.82 25.05 30.10
CA ARG A 438 -26.57 23.85 29.28
C ARG A 438 -26.25 24.23 27.83
N THR A 439 -25.35 23.50 27.17
CA THR A 439 -25.25 23.46 25.70
C THR A 439 -25.01 22.00 25.24
N PRO A 440 -25.78 21.49 24.25
CA PRO A 440 -25.75 20.07 23.84
C PRO A 440 -24.65 19.71 22.83
N ARG A 441 -24.39 18.41 22.63
CA ARG A 441 -23.69 17.93 21.42
C ARG A 441 -24.54 18.31 20.20
N ALA A 442 -23.97 19.08 19.28
CA ALA A 442 -24.67 19.49 18.08
C ALA A 442 -24.90 18.31 17.13
N PHE A 443 -26.09 18.30 16.50
CA PHE A 443 -26.41 17.48 15.34
C PHE A 443 -25.48 17.84 14.17
N GLY A 444 -25.10 16.84 13.36
CA GLY A 444 -24.17 16.99 12.22
C GLY A 444 -23.73 15.64 11.65
N VAL A 445 -22.85 15.66 10.64
CA VAL A 445 -22.43 14.48 9.84
C VAL A 445 -20.93 14.50 9.52
N ASN A 446 -20.25 13.37 9.67
CA ASN A 446 -18.88 13.16 9.18
C ASN A 446 -18.94 12.53 7.77
N VAL A 447 -18.51 13.22 6.73
CA VAL A 447 -18.53 12.71 5.35
C VAL A 447 -17.14 12.20 4.96
N ALA A 448 -17.00 10.89 4.77
CA ALA A 448 -15.76 10.24 4.37
C ALA A 448 -15.80 9.85 2.89
N GLY A 449 -14.76 10.16 2.10
CA GLY A 449 -14.71 9.80 0.68
C GLY A 449 -13.45 10.26 -0.05
N TYR A 450 -13.38 9.95 -1.34
CA TYR A 450 -12.26 10.28 -2.24
C TYR A 450 -12.24 11.76 -2.68
N LEU A 451 -12.29 12.68 -1.73
CA LEU A 451 -12.59 14.10 -1.94
C LEU A 451 -11.61 14.84 -2.86
N ARG A 452 -10.35 14.39 -2.94
CA ARG A 452 -9.29 14.96 -3.80
C ARG A 452 -9.16 14.31 -5.18
N ALA A 453 -9.90 13.22 -5.42
CA ALA A 453 -9.74 12.41 -6.60
C ALA A 453 -10.72 12.82 -7.72
N GLU A 454 -10.26 12.77 -8.96
CA GLU A 454 -10.99 13.17 -10.16
C GLU A 454 -11.84 12.01 -10.73
N LEU A 455 -12.76 11.46 -9.93
CA LEU A 455 -13.72 10.41 -10.35
C LEU A 455 -15.14 10.67 -9.84
N GLY A 456 -16.13 9.99 -10.45
CA GLY A 456 -17.56 10.19 -10.16
C GLY A 456 -17.97 10.00 -8.69
N ILE A 457 -17.42 9.01 -7.99
CA ILE A 457 -17.72 8.79 -6.56
C ILE A 457 -17.16 9.93 -5.69
N GLY A 458 -15.97 10.45 -6.04
CA GLY A 458 -15.38 11.62 -5.39
C GLY A 458 -16.20 12.89 -5.64
N GLU A 459 -16.76 13.04 -6.85
CA GLU A 459 -17.67 14.15 -7.18
C GLU A 459 -18.98 14.08 -6.38
N VAL A 460 -19.63 12.91 -6.32
CA VAL A 460 -20.81 12.69 -5.47
C VAL A 460 -20.53 13.06 -4.02
N ALA A 461 -19.38 12.67 -3.47
CA ALA A 461 -19.02 13.01 -2.09
C ALA A 461 -18.93 14.53 -1.87
N ARG A 462 -18.31 15.27 -2.80
CA ARG A 462 -18.25 16.75 -2.76
C ARG A 462 -19.63 17.40 -2.89
N GLN A 463 -20.46 16.91 -3.81
CA GLN A 463 -21.83 17.40 -4.00
C GLN A 463 -22.71 17.16 -2.76
N MET A 464 -22.58 16.01 -2.09
CA MET A 464 -23.29 15.68 -0.85
C MET A 464 -22.90 16.62 0.30
N ILE A 465 -21.60 16.94 0.44
CA ILE A 465 -21.13 17.96 1.42
C ILE A 465 -21.79 19.31 1.10
N GLY A 466 -21.73 19.76 -0.15
CA GLY A 466 -22.34 21.03 -0.56
C GLY A 466 -23.87 21.09 -0.37
N ALA A 467 -24.57 19.97 -0.43
CA ALA A 467 -26.01 19.90 -0.14
C ALA A 467 -26.32 19.98 1.35
N LEU A 468 -25.54 19.29 2.20
CA LEU A 468 -25.64 19.37 3.66
C LEU A 468 -25.32 20.79 4.17
N ASP A 469 -24.26 21.41 3.66
CA ASP A 469 -23.91 22.81 3.93
C ASP A 469 -25.03 23.77 3.51
N ALA A 470 -25.70 23.52 2.37
CA ALA A 470 -26.81 24.33 1.88
C ALA A 470 -28.11 24.19 2.69
N ALA A 471 -28.28 23.09 3.43
CA ALA A 471 -29.32 22.91 4.45
C ALA A 471 -28.91 23.47 5.82
N GLY A 472 -27.63 23.77 6.04
CA GLY A 472 -27.12 24.21 7.34
C GLY A 472 -26.84 23.05 8.31
N VAL A 473 -26.79 21.81 7.82
CA VAL A 473 -26.36 20.64 8.60
C VAL A 473 -24.85 20.73 8.81
N PRO A 474 -24.32 20.71 10.05
CA PRO A 474 -22.88 20.78 10.28
C PRO A 474 -22.14 19.55 9.73
N VAL A 475 -21.11 19.77 8.91
CA VAL A 475 -20.32 18.70 8.26
C VAL A 475 -18.85 18.70 8.72
N ALA A 476 -18.27 17.50 8.84
CA ALA A 476 -16.82 17.29 8.91
C ALA A 476 -16.35 16.46 7.70
N ALA A 477 -15.40 16.97 6.91
CA ALA A 477 -14.92 16.33 5.69
C ALA A 477 -13.67 15.47 5.97
N VAL A 478 -13.79 14.15 5.82
CA VAL A 478 -12.73 13.15 6.08
C VAL A 478 -12.19 12.65 4.74
N GLY A 479 -10.94 13.00 4.41
CA GLY A 479 -10.37 12.77 3.09
C GLY A 479 -9.69 11.40 2.93
N LEU A 480 -10.08 10.64 1.92
CA LEU A 480 -9.50 9.33 1.58
C LEU A 480 -8.64 9.40 0.31
N HIS A 481 -7.64 8.51 0.20
CA HIS A 481 -6.83 8.36 -1.00
C HIS A 481 -7.48 7.34 -1.96
N ALA A 482 -7.61 7.70 -3.24
CA ALA A 482 -8.10 6.79 -4.28
C ALA A 482 -6.93 6.20 -5.08
N PRO A 483 -6.69 4.88 -5.05
CA PRO A 483 -5.72 4.27 -5.95
C PRO A 483 -6.15 4.44 -7.41
N LEU A 484 -5.18 4.45 -8.33
CA LEU A 484 -5.37 4.52 -9.80
C LEU A 484 -5.99 5.80 -10.38
N SER A 485 -6.30 6.84 -9.57
CA SER A 485 -6.90 8.10 -10.05
C SER A 485 -6.05 9.34 -9.68
N ARG A 486 -6.07 10.36 -10.55
CA ARG A 486 -5.34 11.62 -10.31
C ARG A 486 -5.91 12.36 -9.09
N GLN A 487 -5.02 12.71 -8.16
CA GLN A 487 -5.34 13.41 -6.89
C GLN A 487 -5.24 14.94 -7.03
N GLY A 488 -5.68 15.46 -8.18
CA GLY A 488 -5.47 16.84 -8.60
C GLY A 488 -6.58 17.82 -8.23
N HIS A 489 -7.70 17.36 -7.66
CA HIS A 489 -8.77 18.26 -7.23
C HIS A 489 -8.34 19.05 -5.99
N ASP A 490 -8.42 20.38 -6.08
CA ASP A 490 -8.21 21.27 -4.94
C ASP A 490 -9.39 21.13 -3.98
N TYR A 491 -9.18 20.46 -2.85
CA TYR A 491 -10.20 20.25 -1.82
C TYR A 491 -9.53 20.14 -0.45
N VAL A 492 -10.00 20.93 0.52
CA VAL A 492 -9.53 20.91 1.90
C VAL A 492 -10.36 19.89 2.68
N ALA A 493 -9.70 18.84 3.16
CA ALA A 493 -10.29 17.81 4.02
C ALA A 493 -9.32 17.51 5.17
N SER A 494 -9.85 17.04 6.30
CA SER A 494 -9.02 16.56 7.39
C SER A 494 -8.17 15.37 6.94
N ARG A 495 -6.89 15.35 7.38
CA ARG A 495 -6.02 14.17 7.30
C ARG A 495 -6.17 13.24 8.50
N GLU A 496 -6.78 13.74 9.58
CA GLU A 496 -7.06 12.98 10.79
C GLU A 496 -8.47 12.41 10.70
N LEU A 497 -8.66 11.16 11.13
CA LEU A 497 -9.94 10.44 11.15
C LEU A 497 -10.91 10.96 12.23
N ASP A 498 -10.77 12.24 12.58
CA ASP A 498 -11.58 12.93 13.57
C ASP A 498 -13.00 13.11 13.03
N ALA A 499 -13.88 12.30 13.58
CA ALA A 499 -15.30 12.21 13.25
C ALA A 499 -16.12 12.79 14.43
N PRO A 500 -16.21 14.13 14.58
CA PRO A 500 -16.80 14.77 15.77
C PRO A 500 -18.31 14.56 15.91
N TYR A 501 -19.02 14.23 14.82
CA TYR A 501 -20.47 14.09 14.80
C TYR A 501 -20.97 12.66 15.05
N PRO A 502 -22.23 12.46 15.49
CA PRO A 502 -22.78 11.15 15.80
C PRO A 502 -23.20 10.32 14.56
N VAL A 503 -23.15 10.90 13.36
CA VAL A 503 -23.50 10.22 12.10
C VAL A 503 -22.31 10.24 11.15
N ASN A 504 -21.95 9.09 10.59
CA ASN A 504 -20.98 8.95 9.51
C ASN A 504 -21.72 8.75 8.18
N LEU A 505 -21.26 9.41 7.12
CA LEU A 505 -21.69 9.21 5.75
C LEU A 505 -20.48 8.80 4.91
N VAL A 506 -20.40 7.52 4.54
CA VAL A 506 -19.23 6.91 3.90
C VAL A 506 -19.49 6.78 2.40
N CYS A 507 -18.93 7.70 1.62
CA CYS A 507 -18.97 7.74 0.17
C CYS A 507 -17.90 6.82 -0.45
N VAL A 508 -17.96 5.54 -0.07
CA VAL A 508 -17.14 4.44 -0.60
C VAL A 508 -18.09 3.29 -0.92
N ASN A 509 -17.98 2.73 -2.13
CA ASN A 509 -18.79 1.59 -2.56
C ASN A 509 -18.51 0.32 -1.71
N ALA A 510 -19.44 -0.63 -1.75
CA ALA A 510 -19.37 -1.88 -1.01
C ALA A 510 -18.09 -2.71 -1.25
N ASP A 511 -17.50 -2.64 -2.44
CA ASP A 511 -16.24 -3.31 -2.78
C ASP A 511 -15.02 -2.69 -2.08
N GLY A 512 -15.00 -1.36 -1.92
CA GLY A 512 -13.95 -0.63 -1.21
C GLY A 512 -14.16 -0.53 0.30
N LEU A 513 -15.40 -0.67 0.78
CA LEU A 513 -15.77 -0.41 2.18
C LEU A 513 -15.02 -1.28 3.21
N PRO A 514 -14.81 -2.60 3.02
CA PRO A 514 -14.03 -3.40 3.96
C PRO A 514 -12.56 -2.96 4.08
N ALA A 515 -11.96 -2.49 2.99
CA ALA A 515 -10.61 -1.95 2.99
C ALA A 515 -10.54 -0.60 3.74
N PHE A 516 -11.51 0.29 3.48
CA PHE A 516 -11.65 1.54 4.24
C PHE A 516 -11.88 1.30 5.73
N ALA A 517 -12.73 0.34 6.11
CA ALA A 517 -12.99 0.03 7.52
C ALA A 517 -11.74 -0.46 8.27
N LYS A 518 -10.85 -1.18 7.57
CA LYS A 518 -9.54 -1.58 8.09
C LYS A 518 -8.58 -0.38 8.27
N GLU A 519 -8.60 0.57 7.35
CA GLU A 519 -7.76 1.79 7.40
C GLU A 519 -8.25 2.78 8.47
N ALA A 520 -9.57 3.04 8.53
CA ALA A 520 -10.18 3.95 9.49
C ALA A 520 -10.21 3.42 10.94
N GLY A 521 -10.21 2.08 11.07
CA GLY A 521 -10.21 1.38 12.35
C GLY A 521 -11.50 1.51 13.17
N PRO A 522 -11.64 0.74 14.27
CA PRO A 522 -12.89 0.67 15.03
C PRO A 522 -13.33 1.99 15.69
N ALA A 523 -12.41 2.94 15.90
CA ALA A 523 -12.70 4.22 16.54
C ALA A 523 -13.56 5.15 15.67
N PHE A 524 -13.53 4.98 14.34
CA PHE A 524 -14.36 5.73 13.40
C PHE A 524 -15.85 5.33 13.49
N PHE A 525 -16.13 4.04 13.67
CA PHE A 525 -17.48 3.47 13.67
C PHE A 525 -18.14 3.44 15.06
N ARG A 526 -17.34 3.34 16.15
CA ARG A 526 -17.86 3.20 17.52
C ARG A 526 -18.76 4.37 17.91
N ASP A 527 -19.90 4.05 18.53
CA ASP A 527 -20.90 4.98 19.07
C ASP A 527 -21.47 5.99 18.04
N ARG A 528 -21.43 5.65 16.74
CA ARG A 528 -21.96 6.48 15.64
C ARG A 528 -22.85 5.67 14.71
N TYR A 529 -23.86 6.30 14.14
CA TYR A 529 -24.68 5.73 13.06
C TYR A 529 -23.93 5.84 11.75
N THR A 530 -23.62 4.73 11.09
CA THR A 530 -22.82 4.73 9.85
C THR A 530 -23.68 4.42 8.63
N ILE A 531 -23.71 5.37 7.71
CA ILE A 531 -24.49 5.31 6.47
C ILE A 531 -23.51 5.10 5.29
N GLY A 532 -23.63 4.01 4.55
CA GLY A 532 -22.86 3.80 3.31
C GLY A 532 -23.56 4.44 2.11
N VAL A 533 -22.85 5.15 1.24
CA VAL A 533 -23.40 5.68 -0.03
C VAL A 533 -22.89 4.83 -1.18
N TRP A 534 -23.75 3.97 -1.74
CA TRP A 534 -23.33 2.92 -2.67
C TRP A 534 -23.90 3.10 -4.08
N TRP A 535 -23.06 2.77 -5.07
CA TRP A 535 -23.35 2.81 -6.49
C TRP A 535 -23.33 1.40 -7.09
N TRP A 536 -24.30 1.12 -7.96
CA TRP A 536 -24.38 -0.16 -8.68
C TRP A 536 -25.11 0.00 -10.03
N GLU A 537 -24.79 -0.83 -11.02
CA GLU A 537 -25.32 -0.71 -12.38
C GLU A 537 -25.91 -2.00 -12.98
N THR A 538 -26.31 -2.96 -12.16
CA THR A 538 -27.19 -4.08 -12.59
C THR A 538 -28.38 -4.22 -11.65
N SER A 539 -29.41 -4.96 -12.09
CA SER A 539 -30.63 -5.20 -11.32
C SER A 539 -30.44 -6.10 -10.08
N GLU A 540 -29.26 -6.71 -9.94
CA GLU A 540 -28.94 -7.72 -8.94
C GLU A 540 -27.62 -7.33 -8.25
N PHE A 541 -27.61 -7.29 -6.92
CA PHE A 541 -26.42 -6.93 -6.16
C PHE A 541 -25.57 -8.19 -5.86
N PRO A 542 -24.25 -8.21 -6.14
CA PRO A 542 -23.44 -9.43 -6.04
C PRO A 542 -23.22 -9.92 -4.60
N GLU A 543 -23.37 -11.23 -4.39
CA GLU A 543 -23.15 -11.88 -3.08
C GLU A 543 -21.78 -11.59 -2.46
N ARG A 544 -20.73 -11.52 -3.28
CA ARG A 544 -19.35 -11.17 -2.89
C ARG A 544 -19.19 -9.79 -2.24
N PHE A 545 -20.21 -8.93 -2.31
CA PHE A 545 -20.21 -7.60 -1.67
C PHE A 545 -21.13 -7.55 -0.43
N HIS A 546 -21.78 -8.65 -0.03
CA HIS A 546 -22.66 -8.69 1.14
C HIS A 546 -21.93 -8.43 2.46
N ASP A 547 -20.65 -8.82 2.56
CA ASP A 547 -19.81 -8.55 3.73
C ASP A 547 -19.71 -7.04 4.05
N ALA A 548 -19.90 -6.15 3.07
CA ALA A 548 -19.89 -4.71 3.28
C ALA A 548 -21.01 -4.23 4.22
N PHE A 549 -22.15 -4.93 4.29
CA PHE A 549 -23.27 -4.55 5.15
C PHE A 549 -22.93 -4.59 6.64
N GLN A 550 -21.89 -5.31 7.08
CA GLN A 550 -21.50 -5.39 8.49
C GLN A 550 -20.91 -4.07 9.05
N PHE A 551 -20.54 -3.13 8.18
CA PHE A 551 -19.89 -1.86 8.54
C PHE A 551 -20.84 -0.66 8.54
N VAL A 552 -22.14 -0.87 8.28
CA VAL A 552 -23.15 0.18 8.09
C VAL A 552 -24.46 -0.16 8.81
N ASP A 553 -25.12 0.84 9.35
CA ASP A 553 -26.46 0.75 9.94
C ASP A 553 -27.57 1.03 8.92
N GLU A 554 -27.22 1.66 7.78
CA GLU A 554 -28.11 2.08 6.69
C GLU A 554 -27.31 2.24 5.39
N VAL A 555 -27.93 2.00 4.24
CA VAL A 555 -27.32 2.29 2.93
C VAL A 555 -28.16 3.32 2.18
N TRP A 556 -27.51 4.40 1.77
CA TRP A 556 -28.03 5.41 0.87
C TRP A 556 -27.66 5.10 -0.58
N VAL A 557 -28.63 5.28 -1.46
CA VAL A 557 -28.48 5.01 -2.89
C VAL A 557 -29.07 6.18 -3.69
N GLY A 558 -28.42 6.52 -4.79
CA GLY A 558 -28.81 7.70 -5.59
C GLY A 558 -30.02 7.52 -6.49
N THR A 559 -30.55 6.30 -6.64
CA THR A 559 -31.68 5.99 -7.54
C THR A 559 -32.53 4.80 -7.06
N GLU A 560 -33.80 4.78 -7.46
CA GLU A 560 -34.74 3.66 -7.29
C GLU A 560 -34.27 2.37 -7.96
N PHE A 561 -33.50 2.48 -9.05
CA PHE A 561 -32.89 1.31 -9.70
C PHE A 561 -31.95 0.57 -8.74
N ILE A 562 -31.03 1.30 -8.11
CA ILE A 562 -30.09 0.75 -7.12
C ILE A 562 -30.86 0.32 -5.85
N ALA A 563 -31.85 1.12 -5.42
CA ALA A 563 -32.67 0.80 -4.24
C ALA A 563 -33.33 -0.58 -4.36
N ARG A 564 -33.91 -0.89 -5.52
CA ARG A 564 -34.51 -2.22 -5.78
C ARG A 564 -33.47 -3.34 -5.76
N ALA A 565 -32.31 -3.15 -6.39
CA ALA A 565 -31.25 -4.16 -6.44
C ALA A 565 -30.71 -4.52 -5.04
N LEU A 566 -30.46 -3.52 -4.19
CA LEU A 566 -29.94 -3.74 -2.84
C LEU A 566 -31.02 -4.21 -1.85
N THR A 567 -32.25 -3.70 -1.94
CA THR A 567 -33.35 -4.11 -1.04
C THR A 567 -33.68 -5.61 -1.14
N ALA A 568 -33.38 -6.24 -2.28
CA ALA A 568 -33.56 -7.69 -2.46
C ALA A 568 -32.65 -8.55 -1.55
N VAL A 569 -31.51 -8.01 -1.10
CA VAL A 569 -30.47 -8.77 -0.38
C VAL A 569 -30.01 -8.12 0.94
N SER A 570 -30.33 -6.85 1.18
CA SER A 570 -29.77 -6.10 2.30
C SER A 570 -30.35 -6.51 3.66
N PRO A 571 -29.50 -6.73 4.69
CA PRO A 571 -29.93 -6.93 6.07
C PRO A 571 -30.22 -5.61 6.82
N VAL A 572 -29.91 -4.45 6.20
CA VAL A 572 -30.07 -3.10 6.78
C VAL A 572 -31.02 -2.24 5.93
N PRO A 573 -31.54 -1.11 6.44
CA PRO A 573 -32.39 -0.23 5.64
C PRO A 573 -31.65 0.31 4.42
N VAL A 574 -32.25 0.15 3.24
CA VAL A 574 -31.84 0.80 1.99
C VAL A 574 -32.74 2.02 1.78
N VAL A 575 -32.16 3.19 1.54
CA VAL A 575 -32.87 4.46 1.43
C VAL A 575 -32.43 5.18 0.16
N HIS A 576 -33.37 5.38 -0.75
CA HIS A 576 -33.18 6.27 -1.88
C HIS A 576 -33.08 7.72 -1.37
N VAL A 577 -31.96 8.38 -1.71
CA VAL A 577 -31.77 9.82 -1.51
C VAL A 577 -31.46 10.49 -2.85
N PRO A 578 -32.09 11.64 -3.18
CA PRO A 578 -31.76 12.37 -4.40
C PRO A 578 -30.28 12.75 -4.45
N VAL A 579 -29.68 12.68 -5.63
CA VAL A 579 -28.28 13.06 -5.84
C VAL A 579 -28.19 14.56 -6.08
N PRO A 580 -27.36 15.32 -5.35
CA PRO A 580 -27.15 16.73 -5.63
C PRO A 580 -26.32 16.89 -6.91
N VAL A 581 -26.78 17.76 -7.82
CA VAL A 581 -26.09 18.07 -9.07
C VAL A 581 -25.98 19.59 -9.20
N GLU A 582 -24.76 20.11 -9.14
CA GLU A 582 -24.48 21.53 -9.36
C GLU A 582 -24.12 21.82 -10.82
N LEU A 583 -24.70 22.88 -11.37
CA LEU A 583 -24.28 23.45 -12.64
C LEU A 583 -23.11 24.43 -12.43
N ASN A 584 -21.91 24.04 -12.88
CA ASN A 584 -20.84 24.99 -13.11
C ASN A 584 -21.09 25.72 -14.44
N ASP A 585 -21.71 26.91 -14.37
CA ASP A 585 -22.06 27.72 -15.54
C ASP A 585 -20.81 28.34 -16.17
N HIS A 586 -20.31 27.70 -17.24
CA HIS A 586 -19.22 28.23 -18.06
C HIS A 586 -19.74 28.64 -19.44
N ALA A 587 -19.34 29.82 -19.88
CA ALA A 587 -19.65 30.29 -21.22
C ALA A 587 -19.13 29.31 -22.30
N PRO A 588 -19.90 29.02 -23.36
CA PRO A 588 -19.46 28.17 -24.47
C PRO A 588 -18.11 28.57 -25.06
N LEU A 589 -17.51 27.66 -25.81
CA LEU A 589 -16.34 27.93 -26.64
C LEU A 589 -16.67 29.03 -27.64
N GLN A 590 -15.79 30.04 -27.73
CA GLN A 590 -15.91 31.10 -28.72
C GLN A 590 -15.77 30.52 -30.14
N PRO A 591 -16.37 31.14 -31.17
CA PRO A 591 -16.14 30.72 -32.55
C PRO A 591 -14.65 30.69 -32.88
N GLY A 592 -14.14 29.51 -33.27
CA GLY A 592 -12.71 29.26 -33.51
C GLY A 592 -11.91 28.69 -32.33
N GLU A 593 -12.50 28.52 -31.14
CA GLU A 593 -11.94 27.69 -30.05
C GLU A 593 -12.37 26.21 -30.14
N GLN A 594 -13.21 25.86 -31.12
CA GLN A 594 -13.76 24.53 -31.31
C GLN A 594 -12.87 23.71 -32.28
N ASP A 595 -12.51 22.49 -31.88
CA ASP A 595 -11.71 21.55 -32.70
C ASP A 595 -12.55 20.83 -33.79
N TRP A 596 -13.81 21.25 -34.01
CA TRP A 596 -14.79 20.62 -34.91
C TRP A 596 -15.53 21.65 -35.78
N PRO A 597 -16.19 21.24 -36.88
CA PRO A 597 -16.79 22.17 -37.83
C PRO A 597 -18.10 22.79 -37.34
N ASP A 598 -18.48 23.93 -37.92
CA ASP A 598 -19.82 24.52 -37.72
C ASP A 598 -20.92 23.53 -38.18
N GLY A 599 -21.99 23.41 -37.40
CA GLY A 599 -23.10 22.49 -37.66
C GLY A 599 -23.89 22.17 -36.40
N PHE A 600 -24.90 21.29 -36.50
CA PHE A 600 -25.56 20.75 -35.31
C PHE A 600 -24.68 19.67 -34.68
N SER A 601 -24.53 19.69 -33.36
CA SER A 601 -23.52 18.90 -32.66
C SER A 601 -24.09 18.01 -31.55
N PHE A 602 -23.80 16.71 -31.64
CA PHE A 602 -24.07 15.74 -30.57
C PHE A 602 -22.83 15.55 -29.69
N TYR A 603 -23.02 15.37 -28.38
CA TYR A 603 -21.92 15.15 -27.42
C TYR A 603 -22.15 13.91 -26.56
N PHE A 604 -21.07 13.14 -26.36
CA PHE A 604 -21.00 12.06 -25.37
C PHE A 604 -19.64 12.03 -24.69
N SER A 605 -19.63 11.85 -23.37
CA SER A 605 -18.41 11.73 -22.58
C SER A 605 -18.41 10.51 -21.66
N TRP A 606 -17.29 9.79 -21.61
CA TRP A 606 -17.09 8.65 -20.72
C TRP A 606 -15.63 8.52 -20.23
N ASP A 607 -15.43 7.59 -19.31
CA ASP A 607 -14.14 7.15 -18.78
C ASP A 607 -14.01 5.65 -19.05
N TYR A 608 -12.87 5.18 -19.55
CA TYR A 608 -12.61 3.76 -19.78
C TYR A 608 -12.41 2.93 -18.51
N ASN A 609 -12.18 3.58 -17.35
CA ASN A 609 -12.32 2.94 -16.03
C ASN A 609 -13.78 2.54 -15.74
N SER A 610 -14.76 3.11 -16.46
CA SER A 610 -16.12 2.56 -16.54
C SER A 610 -16.21 1.61 -17.74
N ILE A 611 -16.63 0.36 -17.50
CA ILE A 611 -16.64 -0.72 -18.50
C ILE A 611 -17.21 -0.25 -19.85
N ALA A 612 -16.38 -0.25 -20.89
CA ALA A 612 -16.73 0.33 -22.19
C ALA A 612 -17.96 -0.34 -22.85
N LYS A 613 -18.17 -1.64 -22.62
CA LYS A 613 -19.41 -2.33 -23.01
C LYS A 613 -20.65 -1.72 -22.35
N ARG A 614 -20.57 -1.32 -21.08
CA ARG A 614 -21.67 -0.64 -20.38
C ARG A 614 -21.94 0.75 -20.94
N LYS A 615 -20.91 1.52 -21.27
CA LYS A 615 -21.02 2.89 -21.82
C LYS A 615 -21.40 2.92 -23.31
N ASN A 616 -21.13 1.85 -24.04
CA ASN A 616 -21.56 1.60 -25.43
C ASN A 616 -21.22 2.71 -26.47
N PRO A 617 -20.00 3.27 -26.52
CA PRO A 617 -19.64 4.28 -27.53
C PRO A 617 -19.76 3.77 -28.98
N LEU A 618 -19.57 2.46 -29.21
CA LEU A 618 -19.75 1.84 -30.53
C LEU A 618 -21.21 1.85 -31.00
N GLY A 619 -22.16 1.54 -30.11
CA GLY A 619 -23.59 1.64 -30.44
C GLY A 619 -24.01 3.09 -30.75
N LEU A 620 -23.42 4.07 -30.05
CA LEU A 620 -23.62 5.49 -30.36
C LEU A 620 -23.10 5.88 -31.74
N VAL A 621 -21.87 5.47 -32.09
CA VAL A 621 -21.31 5.71 -33.44
C VAL A 621 -22.22 5.09 -34.51
N GLU A 622 -22.67 3.85 -34.32
CA GLU A 622 -23.55 3.13 -35.25
C GLU A 622 -24.95 3.77 -35.39
N ALA A 623 -25.58 4.21 -34.30
CA ALA A 623 -26.85 4.94 -34.36
C ALA A 623 -26.69 6.29 -35.09
N TYR A 624 -25.58 6.99 -34.83
CA TYR A 624 -25.27 8.25 -35.48
C TYR A 624 -24.98 8.07 -37.00
N THR A 625 -24.24 7.03 -37.40
CA THR A 625 -23.96 6.76 -38.82
C THR A 625 -25.22 6.35 -39.61
N ARG A 626 -26.23 5.77 -38.95
CA ARG A 626 -27.57 5.53 -39.50
C ARG A 626 -28.44 6.79 -39.56
N ALA A 627 -28.19 7.76 -38.67
CA ALA A 627 -28.91 9.01 -38.63
C ALA A 627 -28.46 9.97 -39.74
N PHE A 628 -27.14 10.13 -39.92
CA PHE A 628 -26.50 11.13 -40.80
C PHE A 628 -25.30 10.58 -41.57
N GLY A 629 -25.11 11.08 -42.80
CA GLY A 629 -23.89 10.94 -43.59
C GLY A 629 -22.89 12.09 -43.38
N PRO A 630 -21.63 11.95 -43.82
CA PRO A 630 -20.57 12.94 -43.54
C PRO A 630 -20.79 14.35 -44.10
N GLU A 631 -21.70 14.51 -45.05
CA GLU A 631 -21.98 15.78 -45.75
C GLU A 631 -23.26 16.47 -45.24
N ASP A 632 -23.95 15.92 -44.23
CA ASP A 632 -25.26 16.43 -43.77
C ASP A 632 -25.15 17.68 -42.88
N GLY A 633 -23.94 18.14 -42.53
CA GLY A 633 -23.71 19.34 -41.70
C GLY A 633 -24.03 19.13 -40.21
N VAL A 634 -24.01 17.88 -39.77
CA VAL A 634 -24.19 17.43 -38.39
C VAL A 634 -22.89 16.72 -37.96
N HIS A 635 -22.51 16.85 -36.68
CA HIS A 635 -21.26 16.29 -36.14
C HIS A 635 -21.49 15.57 -34.80
N LEU A 636 -20.63 14.60 -34.48
CA LEU A 636 -20.63 13.89 -33.19
C LEU A 636 -19.28 14.06 -32.48
N VAL A 637 -19.30 14.64 -31.28
CA VAL A 637 -18.12 14.85 -30.42
C VAL A 637 -18.09 13.77 -29.33
N LEU A 638 -17.05 12.93 -29.38
CA LEU A 638 -16.81 11.83 -28.43
C LEU A 638 -15.63 12.19 -27.52
N LYS A 639 -15.87 12.31 -26.21
CA LYS A 639 -14.83 12.65 -25.21
C LYS A 639 -14.54 11.47 -24.29
N CYS A 640 -13.30 10.95 -24.32
CA CYS A 640 -12.86 9.86 -23.44
C CYS A 640 -11.58 10.20 -22.64
N ILE A 641 -11.32 9.44 -21.58
CA ILE A 641 -10.08 9.41 -20.77
C ILE A 641 -9.78 7.95 -20.38
N ASN A 642 -8.53 7.67 -19.99
CA ASN A 642 -8.05 6.35 -19.55
C ASN A 642 -8.11 5.26 -20.64
N ALA A 643 -8.04 5.65 -21.91
CA ALA A 643 -8.02 4.75 -23.06
C ALA A 643 -6.94 3.66 -22.98
N GLU A 644 -5.82 3.99 -22.33
CA GLU A 644 -4.71 3.09 -22.02
C GLU A 644 -5.11 1.88 -21.16
N HIS A 645 -6.18 1.96 -20.37
CA HIS A 645 -6.69 0.86 -19.55
C HIS A 645 -7.65 -0.08 -20.30
N ALA A 646 -8.15 0.33 -21.48
CA ALA A 646 -9.04 -0.49 -22.31
C ALA A 646 -8.70 -0.39 -23.81
N PRO A 647 -7.45 -0.73 -24.21
CA PRO A 647 -6.92 -0.45 -25.54
C PRO A 647 -7.71 -1.14 -26.67
N ASP A 648 -8.30 -2.32 -26.43
CA ASP A 648 -9.18 -2.98 -27.41
C ASP A 648 -10.46 -2.21 -27.69
N ALA A 649 -11.15 -1.78 -26.62
CA ALA A 649 -12.37 -1.01 -26.75
C ALA A 649 -12.09 0.33 -27.43
N HIS A 650 -10.98 0.98 -27.05
CA HIS A 650 -10.55 2.22 -27.67
C HIS A 650 -10.16 2.04 -29.15
N ARG A 651 -9.36 1.02 -29.49
CA ARG A 651 -9.03 0.68 -30.88
C ARG A 651 -10.27 0.54 -31.74
N ARG A 652 -11.26 -0.24 -31.28
CA ARG A 652 -12.53 -0.42 -32.01
C ARG A 652 -13.30 0.88 -32.21
N VAL A 653 -13.29 1.78 -31.22
CA VAL A 653 -13.90 3.11 -31.36
C VAL A 653 -13.16 3.93 -32.41
N ARG A 654 -11.81 3.95 -32.40
CA ARG A 654 -11.03 4.64 -33.45
C ARG A 654 -11.30 4.08 -34.84
N GLU A 655 -11.35 2.76 -34.98
CA GLU A 655 -11.64 2.08 -36.25
C GLU A 655 -13.03 2.45 -36.76
N ALA A 656 -14.04 2.48 -35.88
CA ALA A 656 -15.41 2.85 -36.25
C ALA A 656 -15.59 4.32 -36.68
N VAL A 657 -14.68 5.23 -36.27
CA VAL A 657 -14.71 6.65 -36.65
C VAL A 657 -13.68 7.03 -37.71
N ALA A 658 -12.78 6.12 -38.12
CA ALA A 658 -11.65 6.44 -39.00
C ALA A 658 -12.07 7.03 -40.35
N ASP A 659 -13.15 6.51 -40.94
CA ASP A 659 -13.72 6.97 -42.21
C ASP A 659 -14.88 7.99 -42.03
N ARG A 660 -15.00 8.59 -40.84
CA ARG A 660 -16.07 9.55 -40.48
C ARG A 660 -15.48 10.88 -40.01
N PRO A 661 -15.16 11.82 -40.93
CA PRO A 661 -14.56 13.12 -40.58
C PRO A 661 -15.51 14.03 -39.79
N ASP A 662 -16.79 13.70 -39.75
CA ASP A 662 -17.85 14.33 -38.97
C ASP A 662 -17.97 13.76 -37.53
N ILE A 663 -17.11 12.82 -37.14
CA ILE A 663 -17.01 12.32 -35.76
C ILE A 663 -15.65 12.69 -35.16
N VAL A 664 -15.67 13.47 -34.09
CA VAL A 664 -14.47 14.06 -33.47
C VAL A 664 -14.19 13.36 -32.14
N LEU A 665 -13.11 12.57 -32.11
CA LEU A 665 -12.66 11.84 -30.91
C LEU A 665 -11.63 12.65 -30.12
N VAL A 666 -12.05 13.16 -28.96
CA VAL A 666 -11.22 13.88 -28.00
C VAL A 666 -10.74 12.92 -26.92
N ASP A 667 -9.60 12.27 -27.15
CA ASP A 667 -8.95 11.38 -26.17
C ASP A 667 -7.82 12.12 -25.43
N ARG A 668 -8.19 12.89 -24.41
CA ARG A 668 -7.25 13.61 -23.53
C ARG A 668 -7.90 13.98 -22.21
N TYR A 669 -7.09 14.09 -21.16
CA TYR A 669 -7.47 14.82 -19.95
C TYR A 669 -7.66 16.31 -20.28
N VAL A 670 -8.72 16.90 -19.76
CA VAL A 670 -9.03 18.34 -19.80
C VAL A 670 -9.46 18.76 -18.40
N ASP A 671 -9.29 20.04 -18.04
CA ASP A 671 -9.82 20.55 -16.78
C ASP A 671 -11.36 20.63 -16.77
N VAL A 672 -11.93 20.83 -15.58
CA VAL A 672 -13.38 20.85 -15.35
C VAL A 672 -14.05 21.97 -16.14
N GLU A 673 -13.43 23.16 -16.20
CA GLU A 673 -13.90 24.27 -17.02
C GLU A 673 -13.99 23.88 -18.49
N THR A 674 -12.91 23.35 -19.07
CA THR A 674 -12.88 22.90 -20.47
C THR A 674 -13.92 21.80 -20.72
N LYS A 675 -14.07 20.81 -19.82
CA LYS A 675 -15.12 19.76 -19.93
C LYS A 675 -16.51 20.40 -20.04
N ASN A 676 -16.81 21.36 -19.17
CA ASN A 676 -18.11 22.02 -19.12
C ASN A 676 -18.34 22.91 -20.34
N ARG A 677 -17.31 23.65 -20.79
CA ARG A 677 -17.35 24.47 -22.01
C ARG A 677 -17.57 23.62 -23.26
N LEU A 678 -16.94 22.45 -23.38
CA LEU A 678 -17.18 21.49 -24.47
C LEU A 678 -18.67 21.07 -24.51
N MET A 679 -19.22 20.61 -23.38
CA MET A 679 -20.63 20.20 -23.27
C MET A 679 -21.60 21.37 -23.53
N ALA A 680 -21.31 22.57 -23.01
CA ALA A 680 -22.11 23.76 -23.22
C ALA A 680 -22.09 24.26 -24.67
N SER A 681 -21.04 23.94 -25.43
CA SER A 681 -20.91 24.28 -26.85
C SER A 681 -21.66 23.34 -27.79
N CYS A 682 -22.02 22.14 -27.33
CA CYS A 682 -22.72 21.15 -28.15
C CYS A 682 -24.25 21.32 -28.06
N ASP A 683 -25.00 20.92 -29.09
CA ASP A 683 -26.44 21.15 -29.16
C ASP A 683 -27.28 20.10 -28.42
N CYS A 684 -26.89 18.83 -28.46
CA CYS A 684 -27.60 17.71 -27.83
C CYS A 684 -26.64 16.73 -27.14
N TYR A 685 -27.01 16.22 -25.97
CA TYR A 685 -26.27 15.14 -25.31
C TYR A 685 -26.87 13.78 -25.71
N VAL A 686 -26.03 12.76 -25.93
CA VAL A 686 -26.50 11.39 -26.24
C VAL A 686 -25.78 10.35 -25.39
N SER A 687 -26.51 9.38 -24.83
CA SER A 687 -25.93 8.25 -24.10
C SER A 687 -26.70 6.95 -24.36
N LEU A 688 -26.20 6.12 -25.27
CA LEU A 688 -26.76 4.79 -25.56
C LEU A 688 -26.21 3.71 -24.62
N HIS A 689 -26.04 4.06 -23.35
CA HIS A 689 -25.53 3.18 -22.30
C HIS A 689 -26.42 1.93 -22.12
N ARG A 690 -25.82 0.81 -21.70
CA ARG A 690 -26.54 -0.42 -21.35
C ARG A 690 -27.10 -0.43 -19.93
N SER A 691 -26.46 0.32 -19.04
CA SER A 691 -26.93 0.62 -17.67
C SER A 691 -26.07 1.71 -17.02
N GLU A 692 -26.64 2.49 -16.10
CA GLU A 692 -26.01 3.54 -15.30
C GLU A 692 -26.58 3.52 -13.87
N GLY A 693 -25.73 3.82 -12.87
CA GLY A 693 -26.18 3.98 -11.49
C GLY A 693 -26.95 5.29 -11.25
N PHE A 694 -26.60 6.33 -12.01
CA PHE A 694 -27.29 7.63 -12.04
C PHE A 694 -27.19 8.28 -13.43
N GLY A 695 -25.97 8.40 -13.97
CA GLY A 695 -25.74 9.05 -15.26
C GLY A 695 -25.49 10.57 -15.14
N LEU A 696 -24.53 10.94 -14.27
CA LEU A 696 -24.21 12.33 -13.92
C LEU A 696 -24.06 13.28 -15.13
N THR A 697 -23.41 12.84 -16.21
CA THR A 697 -23.19 13.67 -17.42
C THR A 697 -24.48 13.98 -18.18
N MET A 698 -25.51 13.13 -18.08
CA MET A 698 -26.85 13.41 -18.61
C MET A 698 -27.56 14.48 -17.75
N ALA A 699 -27.43 14.39 -16.41
CA ALA A 699 -27.97 15.41 -15.50
C ALA A 699 -27.27 16.77 -15.68
N GLU A 700 -25.95 16.81 -15.87
CA GLU A 700 -25.18 18.02 -16.22
C GLU A 700 -25.72 18.66 -17.51
N ALA A 701 -25.92 17.87 -18.57
CA ALA A 701 -26.46 18.34 -19.83
C ALA A 701 -27.91 18.85 -19.73
N MET A 702 -28.76 18.16 -18.95
CA MET A 702 -30.13 18.60 -18.67
C MET A 702 -30.14 19.93 -17.92
N LEU A 703 -29.26 20.13 -16.93
CA LEU A 703 -29.13 21.41 -16.22
C LEU A 703 -28.65 22.56 -17.12
N LEU A 704 -27.78 22.29 -18.10
CA LEU A 704 -27.39 23.23 -19.17
C LEU A 704 -28.55 23.58 -20.13
N GLY A 705 -29.72 22.92 -19.99
CA GLY A 705 -30.87 23.12 -20.87
C GLY A 705 -30.72 22.43 -22.23
N LYS A 706 -29.79 21.49 -22.38
CA LYS A 706 -29.60 20.72 -23.61
C LYS A 706 -30.68 19.63 -23.71
N PRO A 707 -31.24 19.36 -24.91
CA PRO A 707 -31.93 18.11 -25.15
C PRO A 707 -30.99 16.93 -24.87
N VAL A 708 -31.55 15.85 -24.32
CA VAL A 708 -30.80 14.62 -24.02
C VAL A 708 -31.54 13.41 -24.58
N ILE A 709 -30.81 12.63 -25.39
CA ILE A 709 -31.22 11.33 -25.90
C ILE A 709 -30.50 10.24 -25.09
N ALA A 710 -31.21 9.30 -24.49
CA ALA A 710 -30.57 8.23 -23.72
C ALA A 710 -31.40 6.95 -23.69
N THR A 711 -30.74 5.82 -23.45
CA THR A 711 -31.43 4.54 -23.19
C THR A 711 -32.47 4.68 -22.08
N GLY A 712 -33.69 4.20 -22.33
CA GLY A 712 -34.80 4.24 -21.38
C GLY A 712 -34.72 3.17 -20.29
N TYR A 713 -33.55 2.99 -19.67
CA TYR A 713 -33.28 1.93 -18.69
C TYR A 713 -32.28 2.37 -17.62
N SER A 714 -32.40 1.82 -16.41
CA SER A 714 -31.53 2.04 -15.23
C SER A 714 -31.69 3.40 -14.53
N GLY A 715 -30.67 3.87 -13.81
CA GLY A 715 -30.78 4.96 -12.83
C GLY A 715 -31.06 6.35 -13.39
N ASN A 716 -30.87 6.57 -14.69
CA ASN A 716 -31.21 7.85 -15.32
C ASN A 716 -32.73 8.14 -15.30
N LEU A 717 -33.56 7.10 -15.23
CA LEU A 717 -35.03 7.22 -15.22
C LEU A 717 -35.59 7.92 -13.97
N ASP A 718 -34.79 8.12 -12.93
CA ASP A 718 -35.19 8.87 -11.73
C ASP A 718 -35.33 10.37 -12.00
N PHE A 719 -34.65 10.90 -13.03
CA PHE A 719 -34.77 12.29 -13.49
C PHE A 719 -35.18 12.44 -14.98
N MET A 720 -35.00 11.40 -15.79
CA MET A 720 -35.38 11.36 -17.20
C MET A 720 -36.78 10.74 -17.41
N SER A 721 -37.64 11.46 -18.12
CA SER A 721 -38.97 11.01 -18.52
C SER A 721 -39.26 11.36 -19.98
N PRO A 722 -40.25 10.72 -20.65
CA PRO A 722 -40.65 11.09 -22.01
C PRO A 722 -41.09 12.56 -22.17
N ALA A 723 -41.42 13.24 -21.08
CA ALA A 723 -41.85 14.65 -21.08
C ALA A 723 -40.68 15.65 -21.02
N ASN A 724 -39.48 15.21 -20.62
CA ASN A 724 -38.30 16.07 -20.45
C ASN A 724 -37.03 15.53 -21.14
N SER A 725 -37.11 14.37 -21.80
CA SER A 725 -35.99 13.74 -22.50
C SER A 725 -36.46 12.91 -23.70
N TYR A 726 -35.52 12.36 -24.45
CA TYR A 726 -35.77 11.44 -25.56
C TYR A 726 -35.28 10.05 -25.14
N LEU A 727 -36.19 9.20 -24.67
CA LEU A 727 -35.86 7.85 -24.19
C LEU A 727 -35.84 6.87 -25.37
N VAL A 728 -34.69 6.22 -25.58
CA VAL A 728 -34.50 5.18 -26.59
C VAL A 728 -35.05 3.86 -26.04
N ASP A 729 -35.85 3.16 -26.84
CA ASP A 729 -36.32 1.80 -26.52
C ASP A 729 -35.15 0.81 -26.44
N HIS A 730 -35.38 -0.32 -25.77
CA HIS A 730 -34.34 -1.33 -25.54
C HIS A 730 -34.94 -2.73 -25.38
N GLU A 731 -34.12 -3.75 -25.59
CA GLU A 731 -34.41 -5.12 -25.16
C GLU A 731 -33.51 -5.49 -23.97
N LEU A 732 -34.01 -6.31 -23.04
CA LEU A 732 -33.20 -6.82 -21.94
C LEU A 732 -32.42 -8.06 -22.38
N VAL A 733 -31.10 -8.00 -22.26
CA VAL A 733 -30.16 -9.04 -22.69
C VAL A 733 -29.22 -9.45 -21.54
N PRO A 734 -28.73 -10.71 -21.52
CA PRO A 734 -27.63 -11.11 -20.64
C PRO A 734 -26.37 -10.28 -20.92
N ILE A 735 -25.60 -9.99 -19.87
CA ILE A 735 -24.36 -9.21 -19.95
C ILE A 735 -23.27 -9.95 -20.73
N GLY A 736 -23.15 -11.26 -20.50
CA GLY A 736 -22.17 -12.13 -21.14
C GLY A 736 -20.73 -11.90 -20.68
N PRO A 737 -19.78 -12.74 -21.12
CA PRO A 737 -18.39 -12.73 -20.65
C PRO A 737 -17.60 -11.50 -21.12
N GLY A 738 -16.52 -11.15 -20.39
CA GLY A 738 -15.64 -10.03 -20.74
C GLY A 738 -16.27 -8.67 -20.45
N ALA A 739 -17.05 -8.58 -19.38
CA ALA A 739 -17.72 -7.37 -18.87
C ALA A 739 -17.54 -7.22 -17.35
N GLU A 740 -16.51 -7.87 -16.80
CA GLU A 740 -16.15 -7.85 -15.39
C GLU A 740 -15.97 -6.40 -14.90
N PRO A 741 -16.42 -6.03 -13.68
CA PRO A 741 -16.83 -6.92 -12.58
C PRO A 741 -18.29 -7.40 -12.65
N TYR A 742 -19.07 -7.06 -13.67
CA TYR A 742 -20.46 -7.50 -13.74
C TYR A 742 -20.55 -9.01 -14.02
N ASP A 743 -21.59 -9.64 -13.46
CA ASP A 743 -21.84 -11.07 -13.65
C ASP A 743 -22.31 -11.34 -15.09
N PRO A 744 -21.72 -12.31 -15.83
CA PRO A 744 -22.17 -12.67 -17.17
C PRO A 744 -23.65 -13.06 -17.27
N ASP A 745 -24.22 -13.64 -16.20
CA ASP A 745 -25.63 -14.05 -16.14
C ASP A 745 -26.57 -12.90 -15.74
N GLY A 746 -26.01 -11.76 -15.31
CA GLY A 746 -26.76 -10.53 -15.04
C GLY A 746 -27.38 -9.91 -16.30
N THR A 747 -28.27 -8.93 -16.11
CA THR A 747 -29.07 -8.32 -17.20
C THR A 747 -28.76 -6.84 -17.46
N TRP A 748 -28.73 -6.47 -18.74
CA TRP A 748 -28.55 -5.11 -19.26
C TRP A 748 -29.59 -4.76 -20.33
N ALA A 749 -29.74 -3.47 -20.64
CA ALA A 749 -30.49 -3.01 -21.79
C ALA A 749 -29.60 -2.92 -23.04
N GLU A 750 -29.98 -3.59 -24.13
CA GLU A 750 -29.44 -3.31 -25.46
C GLU A 750 -30.33 -2.24 -26.13
N PRO A 751 -29.84 -1.02 -26.39
CA PRO A 751 -30.65 0.05 -26.96
C PRO A 751 -30.96 -0.19 -28.44
N ASP A 752 -32.17 0.14 -28.87
CA ASP A 752 -32.56 0.15 -30.27
C ASP A 752 -31.84 1.29 -31.02
N LEU A 753 -30.88 0.91 -31.86
CA LEU A 753 -30.07 1.85 -32.63
C LEU A 753 -30.84 2.53 -33.78
N GLU A 754 -31.91 1.92 -34.29
CA GLU A 754 -32.80 2.58 -35.27
C GLU A 754 -33.70 3.62 -34.60
N HIS A 755 -34.23 3.31 -33.42
CA HIS A 755 -34.98 4.29 -32.64
C HIS A 755 -34.07 5.44 -32.18
N ALA A 756 -32.85 5.15 -31.72
CA ALA A 756 -31.86 6.18 -31.41
C ALA A 756 -31.58 7.09 -32.62
N ALA A 757 -31.36 6.50 -33.82
CA ALA A 757 -31.16 7.25 -35.05
C ALA A 757 -32.39 8.10 -35.43
N ALA A 758 -33.61 7.59 -35.22
CA ALA A 758 -34.84 8.34 -35.45
C ALA A 758 -34.97 9.55 -34.52
N LEU A 759 -34.67 9.39 -33.22
CA LEU A 759 -34.71 10.49 -32.24
C LEU A 759 -33.63 11.54 -32.50
N MET A 760 -32.44 11.14 -32.96
CA MET A 760 -31.41 12.08 -33.43
C MET A 760 -31.92 12.93 -34.61
N ARG A 761 -32.57 12.30 -35.60
CA ARG A 761 -33.18 13.02 -36.74
C ARG A 761 -34.32 13.94 -36.30
N GLU A 762 -35.14 13.54 -35.32
CA GLU A 762 -36.21 14.38 -34.75
C GLU A 762 -35.64 15.66 -34.11
N VAL A 763 -34.61 15.53 -33.27
CA VAL A 763 -33.96 16.65 -32.57
C VAL A 763 -33.31 17.64 -33.55
N VAL A 764 -32.73 17.17 -34.66
CA VAL A 764 -32.18 18.04 -35.72
C VAL A 764 -33.28 18.68 -36.58
N ALA A 765 -34.39 17.99 -36.83
CA ALA A 765 -35.49 18.49 -37.65
C ALA A 765 -36.37 19.53 -36.94
N ASP A 766 -36.52 19.43 -35.62
CA ASP A 766 -37.25 20.39 -34.78
C ASP A 766 -36.43 20.84 -33.55
N PRO A 767 -35.44 21.73 -33.76
CA PRO A 767 -34.60 22.25 -32.69
C PRO A 767 -35.36 23.16 -31.71
N GLU A 768 -36.54 23.68 -32.08
CA GLU A 768 -37.36 24.49 -31.17
C GLU A 768 -38.02 23.60 -30.11
N THR A 769 -38.70 22.53 -30.52
CA THR A 769 -39.25 21.52 -29.60
C THR A 769 -38.15 20.85 -28.76
N ALA A 770 -36.98 20.56 -29.35
CA ALA A 770 -35.85 20.01 -28.61
C ALA A 770 -35.34 20.97 -27.52
N ARG A 771 -35.24 22.27 -27.82
CA ARG A 771 -34.86 23.31 -26.85
C ARG A 771 -35.92 23.51 -25.77
N GLU A 772 -37.21 23.42 -26.09
CA GLU A 772 -38.27 23.44 -25.08
C GLU A 772 -38.19 22.23 -24.14
N ARG A 773 -37.91 21.03 -24.69
CA ARG A 773 -37.71 19.81 -23.89
C ARG A 773 -36.45 19.91 -23.00
N GLY A 774 -35.36 20.47 -23.51
CA GLY A 774 -34.16 20.79 -22.72
C GLY A 774 -34.42 21.84 -21.62
N ALA A 775 -35.21 22.88 -21.89
CA ALA A 775 -35.61 23.85 -20.87
C ALA A 775 -36.49 23.22 -19.77
N ARG A 776 -37.39 22.30 -20.16
CA ARG A 776 -38.18 21.47 -19.22
C ARG A 776 -37.28 20.60 -18.35
N ALA A 777 -36.31 19.90 -18.95
CA ALA A 777 -35.31 19.10 -18.26
C ALA A 777 -34.56 19.92 -17.19
N ALA A 778 -34.09 21.11 -17.56
CA ALA A 778 -33.38 22.01 -16.65
C ALA A 778 -34.26 22.52 -15.49
N ALA A 779 -35.57 22.65 -15.70
CA ALA A 779 -36.52 23.03 -14.65
C ALA A 779 -36.78 21.87 -13.68
N ASP A 780 -37.05 20.68 -14.22
CA ASP A 780 -37.30 19.45 -13.44
C ASP A 780 -36.06 19.09 -12.57
N LEU A 781 -34.85 19.11 -13.14
CA LEU A 781 -33.60 18.84 -12.42
C LEU A 781 -33.32 19.89 -11.33
N ARG A 782 -33.53 21.18 -11.57
CA ARG A 782 -33.35 22.21 -10.53
C ARG A 782 -34.34 22.05 -9.36
N ALA A 783 -35.55 21.56 -9.63
CA ALA A 783 -36.56 21.33 -8.61
C ALA A 783 -36.22 20.12 -7.71
N ALA A 784 -35.68 19.03 -8.27
CA ALA A 784 -35.45 17.78 -7.54
C ALA A 784 -33.99 17.53 -7.09
N HIS A 785 -33.00 18.06 -7.81
CA HIS A 785 -31.57 17.73 -7.65
C HIS A 785 -30.67 18.94 -7.32
N SER A 786 -31.25 20.12 -7.06
CA SER A 786 -30.45 21.26 -6.58
C SER A 786 -29.96 21.02 -5.14
N ARG A 787 -28.79 21.57 -4.79
CA ARG A 787 -28.20 21.44 -3.44
C ARG A 787 -29.17 21.74 -2.29
N HIS A 788 -30.08 22.68 -2.47
CA HIS A 788 -31.09 23.03 -1.47
C HIS A 788 -32.19 21.95 -1.35
N ALA A 789 -32.82 21.56 -2.46
CA ALA A 789 -33.87 20.51 -2.45
C ALA A 789 -33.34 19.16 -1.97
N VAL A 790 -32.11 18.81 -2.35
CA VAL A 790 -31.43 17.61 -1.84
C VAL A 790 -31.08 17.78 -0.37
N GLY A 791 -30.50 18.93 0.02
CA GLY A 791 -30.16 19.24 1.40
C GLY A 791 -31.35 19.07 2.36
N GLU A 792 -32.52 19.61 2.03
CA GLU A 792 -33.76 19.42 2.79
C GLU A 792 -34.14 17.93 2.93
N ALA A 793 -33.96 17.13 1.88
CA ALA A 793 -34.24 15.68 1.90
C ALA A 793 -33.24 14.90 2.76
N LEU A 794 -31.95 15.27 2.72
CA LEU A 794 -30.90 14.68 3.55
C LEU A 794 -31.11 15.04 5.03
N GLU A 795 -31.32 16.33 5.33
CA GLU A 795 -31.62 16.84 6.68
C GLU A 795 -32.81 16.08 7.27
N ALA A 796 -33.96 16.04 6.57
CA ALA A 796 -35.14 15.35 7.05
C ALA A 796 -34.92 13.84 7.26
N ARG A 797 -33.98 13.18 6.55
CA ARG A 797 -33.60 11.79 6.84
C ARG A 797 -32.71 11.70 8.08
N LEU A 798 -31.71 12.58 8.19
CA LEU A 798 -30.77 12.64 9.30
C LEU A 798 -31.47 12.98 10.62
N GLU A 799 -32.48 13.85 10.64
CA GLU A 799 -33.35 14.09 11.80
C GLU A 799 -34.06 12.81 12.25
N ARG A 800 -34.58 12.01 11.31
CA ARG A 800 -35.24 10.73 11.62
C ARG A 800 -34.27 9.66 12.12
N VAL A 801 -33.00 9.71 11.70
CA VAL A 801 -31.91 8.89 12.25
C VAL A 801 -31.58 9.36 13.67
N ALA A 802 -31.37 10.66 13.86
CA ALA A 802 -31.06 11.25 15.16
C ALA A 802 -32.17 11.00 16.21
N ALA A 803 -33.44 11.04 15.80
CA ALA A 803 -34.58 10.73 16.67
C ALA A 803 -34.70 9.23 17.06
N ARG A 804 -33.90 8.34 16.45
CA ARG A 804 -33.83 6.91 16.77
C ARG A 804 -32.55 6.50 17.49
N LEU A 805 -31.54 7.37 17.48
CA LEU A 805 -30.40 7.20 18.38
C LEU A 805 -30.92 7.23 19.83
N PRO A 806 -30.39 6.38 20.72
CA PRO A 806 -30.75 6.45 22.14
C PRO A 806 -30.56 7.87 22.65
N GLU A 807 -31.47 8.36 23.51
CA GLU A 807 -31.22 9.60 24.26
C GLU A 807 -29.85 9.47 24.92
N ALA A 808 -28.92 10.35 24.54
CA ALA A 808 -27.57 10.27 25.04
C ALA A 808 -27.64 10.37 26.57
N PRO A 809 -27.13 9.37 27.33
CA PRO A 809 -27.05 9.49 28.78
C PRO A 809 -26.31 10.78 29.11
N PRO A 810 -26.69 11.48 30.20
CA PRO A 810 -26.14 12.78 30.51
C PRO A 810 -24.62 12.72 30.45
N ILE A 811 -24.06 13.49 29.52
CA ILE A 811 -22.62 13.66 29.42
C ILE A 811 -22.23 14.40 30.69
N GLU A 812 -21.81 13.64 31.70
CA GLU A 812 -20.71 14.10 32.52
C GLU A 812 -19.62 14.51 31.52
N LEU A 813 -19.35 15.81 31.44
CA LEU A 813 -18.00 16.27 31.11
C LEU A 813 -17.12 15.77 32.25
N ARG A 814 -16.85 14.46 32.27
CA ARG A 814 -15.68 13.93 32.94
C ARG A 814 -14.53 14.66 32.27
N PRO A 815 -13.66 15.37 33.02
CA PRO A 815 -12.38 15.68 32.46
C PRO A 815 -11.80 14.39 31.89
N THR A 816 -11.23 14.44 30.69
CA THR A 816 -10.44 13.35 30.11
C THR A 816 -9.13 13.26 30.89
N GLY A 817 -9.25 12.82 32.14
CA GLY A 817 -8.25 12.87 33.19
C GLY A 817 -8.60 11.87 34.28
N ASP A 818 -7.59 11.43 35.03
CA ASP A 818 -7.60 10.11 35.69
C ASP A 818 -8.66 9.87 36.75
N GLU A 819 -9.34 10.91 37.26
CA GLU A 819 -10.13 10.84 38.50
C GLU A 819 -11.25 9.79 38.46
N GLY A 820 -11.94 9.62 37.32
CA GLY A 820 -12.96 8.58 37.16
C GLY A 820 -12.39 7.15 37.14
N ARG A 821 -11.17 6.96 36.61
CA ARG A 821 -10.43 5.69 36.69
C ARG A 821 -9.88 5.46 38.09
N VAL A 822 -9.40 6.50 38.75
CA VAL A 822 -8.86 6.47 40.12
C VAL A 822 -9.95 6.13 41.12
N ALA A 823 -11.18 6.62 40.99
CA ALA A 823 -12.29 6.25 41.90
C ALA A 823 -12.64 4.75 41.82
N TYR A 824 -12.75 4.20 40.60
CA TYR A 824 -13.02 2.78 40.37
C TYR A 824 -11.86 1.88 40.86
N LEU A 825 -10.62 2.28 40.59
CA LEU A 825 -9.43 1.56 41.07
C LEU A 825 -9.25 1.70 42.60
N ALA A 826 -9.58 2.83 43.19
CA ALA A 826 -9.55 3.03 44.64
C ALA A 826 -10.59 2.14 45.35
N GLU A 827 -11.76 1.90 44.76
CA GLU A 827 -12.74 0.96 45.33
C GLU A 827 -12.25 -0.50 45.28
N ILE A 828 -11.55 -0.87 44.20
CA ILE A 828 -10.91 -2.19 44.05
C ILE A 828 -9.74 -2.35 45.04
N VAL A 829 -8.92 -1.32 45.24
CA VAL A 829 -7.77 -1.32 46.17
C VAL A 829 -8.23 -1.25 47.64
N ALA A 830 -9.31 -0.53 47.95
CA ALA A 830 -9.87 -0.43 49.30
C ALA A 830 -10.54 -1.72 49.78
N ARG A 831 -10.99 -2.60 48.86
CA ARG A 831 -11.47 -3.96 49.18
C ARG A 831 -10.29 -4.91 49.45
N GLY A 832 -9.54 -4.59 50.51
CA GLY A 832 -8.35 -5.30 50.95
C GLY A 832 -8.54 -6.82 51.08
N SER A 833 -7.58 -7.53 50.52
CA SER A 833 -7.48 -9.00 50.44
C SER A 833 -8.11 -9.84 51.57
N THR A 834 -9.05 -10.72 51.23
CA THR A 834 -9.42 -11.93 52.00
C THR A 834 -10.21 -12.93 51.14
N PRO A 835 -10.24 -14.25 51.45
CA PRO A 835 -9.09 -15.10 51.75
C PRO A 835 -9.10 -16.40 50.90
N ALA A 836 -7.94 -17.06 50.75
CA ALA A 836 -7.79 -18.24 49.91
C ALA A 836 -8.71 -19.43 50.28
N ARG A 837 -9.50 -19.94 49.33
CA ARG A 837 -10.16 -21.25 49.44
C ARG A 837 -9.15 -22.37 49.17
N ARG A 838 -9.07 -23.34 50.08
CA ARG A 838 -8.10 -24.45 50.08
C ARG A 838 -8.30 -25.40 48.89
N SER A 839 -7.24 -25.64 48.10
CA SER A 839 -7.17 -26.83 47.26
C SER A 839 -6.86 -28.09 48.10
N ARG A 840 -7.40 -29.24 47.68
CA ARG A 840 -7.06 -30.56 48.22
C ARG A 840 -5.97 -31.20 47.36
N LEU A 841 -4.71 -31.15 47.81
CA LEU A 841 -3.63 -31.95 47.23
C LEU A 841 -2.75 -32.56 48.34
N GLY A 842 -2.22 -33.75 48.08
CA GLY A 842 -1.77 -34.71 49.10
C GLY A 842 -0.52 -34.33 49.91
N LYS A 843 -0.30 -35.08 51.00
CA LYS A 843 0.69 -34.80 52.07
C LYS A 843 2.18 -34.85 51.65
N GLY A 844 2.53 -35.01 50.37
CA GLY A 844 3.91 -35.07 49.88
C GLY A 844 4.56 -33.72 49.54
N GLY A 845 3.81 -32.76 48.98
CA GLY A 845 4.40 -31.55 48.37
C GLY A 845 4.91 -30.46 49.32
N SER A 846 4.63 -30.58 50.63
CA SER A 846 4.87 -29.50 51.62
C SER A 846 6.37 -29.25 51.92
N ALA A 847 7.20 -30.30 51.84
CA ALA A 847 8.64 -30.19 52.14
C ALA A 847 9.40 -29.51 50.99
N VAL A 848 9.18 -29.97 49.75
CA VAL A 848 9.82 -29.44 48.53
C VAL A 848 9.51 -27.95 48.35
N ARG A 849 8.23 -27.56 48.50
CA ARG A 849 7.79 -26.15 48.40
C ARG A 849 8.46 -25.25 49.46
N LYS A 850 8.75 -25.77 50.66
CA LYS A 850 9.44 -25.01 51.74
C LYS A 850 10.95 -24.85 51.51
N ALA A 851 11.58 -25.74 50.75
CA ALA A 851 12.98 -25.59 50.36
C ALA A 851 13.14 -24.53 49.26
N ILE A 852 12.32 -24.63 48.20
CA ILE A 852 12.30 -23.68 47.07
C ILE A 852 12.03 -22.24 47.55
N LEU A 853 10.99 -22.04 48.37
CA LEU A 853 10.66 -20.72 48.93
C LEU A 853 11.70 -20.16 49.93
N ARG A 854 12.64 -20.97 50.41
CA ARG A 854 13.79 -20.49 51.21
C ARG A 854 14.98 -20.13 50.34
N ALA A 855 15.18 -20.81 49.21
CA ALA A 855 16.23 -20.48 48.24
C ALA A 855 15.95 -19.17 47.49
N MET A 856 14.69 -18.89 47.17
CA MET A 856 14.29 -17.69 46.39
C MET A 856 14.22 -16.39 47.22
N LYS A 857 14.31 -16.48 48.55
CA LYS A 857 14.10 -15.34 49.47
C LYS A 857 15.04 -14.13 49.28
N PRO A 858 16.30 -14.27 48.84
CA PRO A 858 17.16 -13.13 48.51
C PRO A 858 16.71 -12.38 47.24
N TYR A 859 16.08 -13.07 46.28
CA TYR A 859 15.70 -12.50 44.99
C TYR A 859 14.37 -11.74 45.07
N THR A 860 13.40 -12.25 45.82
CA THR A 860 12.08 -11.60 45.95
C THR A 860 12.14 -10.25 46.71
N ALA A 861 13.07 -10.10 47.65
CA ALA A 861 13.21 -8.87 48.44
C ALA A 861 13.79 -7.69 47.64
N TYR A 862 14.60 -7.96 46.61
CA TYR A 862 15.16 -6.93 45.73
C TYR A 862 14.09 -6.39 44.77
N GLN A 863 13.32 -7.29 44.14
CA GLN A 863 12.24 -6.93 43.23
C GLN A 863 11.12 -6.11 43.91
N GLU A 864 10.72 -6.48 45.15
CA GLU A 864 9.71 -5.75 45.94
C GLU A 864 10.17 -4.36 46.45
N THR A 865 11.45 -4.04 46.31
CA THR A 865 12.00 -2.71 46.62
C THR A 865 12.00 -1.82 45.37
N ILE A 866 12.42 -2.38 44.23
CA ILE A 866 12.39 -1.71 42.92
C ILE A 866 10.95 -1.36 42.50
N ASN A 867 10.02 -2.33 42.57
CA ASN A 867 8.63 -2.14 42.17
C ASN A 867 7.89 -1.05 42.99
N ARG A 868 8.37 -0.76 44.20
CA ARG A 868 7.78 0.25 45.10
C ARG A 868 8.28 1.65 44.80
N GLY A 869 9.58 1.81 44.54
CA GLY A 869 10.16 3.08 44.10
C GLY A 869 9.60 3.54 42.75
N ILE A 870 9.40 2.61 41.81
CA ILE A 870 8.79 2.90 40.50
C ILE A 870 7.33 3.36 40.66
N ALA A 871 6.55 2.71 41.51
CA ALA A 871 5.16 3.09 41.78
C ALA A 871 5.04 4.48 42.44
N GLU A 872 5.91 4.78 43.42
CA GLU A 872 5.89 6.08 44.13
C GLU A 872 6.34 7.25 43.23
N GLN A 873 7.25 7.03 42.26
CA GLN A 873 7.62 8.08 41.28
C GLN A 873 6.56 8.31 40.21
N LEU A 874 5.97 7.25 39.63
CA LEU A 874 4.89 7.39 38.64
C LEU A 874 3.71 8.21 39.20
N GLN A 875 3.38 8.01 40.47
CA GLN A 875 2.30 8.72 41.14
C GLN A 875 2.60 10.21 41.39
N GLN A 876 3.87 10.64 41.41
CA GLN A 876 4.26 12.05 41.52
C GLN A 876 4.40 12.76 40.17
N SER A 877 4.73 12.05 39.08
CA SER A 877 4.72 12.62 37.72
C SER A 877 3.30 12.94 37.24
N LEU A 878 2.35 12.03 37.48
CA LEU A 878 0.93 12.18 37.11
C LEU A 878 0.21 13.38 37.75
N GLU A 879 0.70 13.89 38.88
CA GLU A 879 0.19 15.12 39.52
C GLU A 879 0.75 16.39 38.87
N ARG A 880 1.94 16.34 38.26
CA ARG A 880 2.60 17.51 37.65
C ARG A 880 2.17 17.76 36.20
N GLU A 881 1.99 16.70 35.41
CA GLU A 881 1.52 16.78 34.01
C GLU A 881 0.18 17.52 33.89
N LYS A 882 -0.75 17.26 34.82
CA LYS A 882 -2.10 17.85 34.84
C LYS A 882 -2.15 19.38 34.92
N LEU A 883 -1.08 20.03 35.38
CA LEU A 883 -1.02 21.49 35.51
C LEU A 883 -0.37 22.18 34.30
N ALA A 884 0.39 21.45 33.48
CA ALA A 884 1.04 21.97 32.28
C ALA A 884 0.07 22.00 31.08
N ASP A 885 -0.63 20.90 30.84
CA ASP A 885 -1.47 20.67 29.66
C ASP A 885 -2.63 21.70 29.52
N ALA A 886 -3.11 22.26 30.64
CA ALA A 886 -4.12 23.32 30.64
C ALA A 886 -3.61 24.69 30.15
N ARG A 887 -2.31 24.96 30.18
CA ARG A 887 -1.71 26.21 29.67
C ARG A 887 -1.31 26.11 28.21
N GLU A 888 -0.84 24.94 27.79
CA GLU A 888 -0.42 24.68 26.41
C GLU A 888 -1.61 24.79 25.45
N ARG A 889 -2.73 24.13 25.78
CA ARG A 889 -3.97 24.16 24.98
C ARG A 889 -4.56 25.57 24.82
N ALA A 890 -4.44 26.42 25.84
CA ALA A 890 -4.86 27.82 25.75
C ALA A 890 -3.96 28.65 24.80
N ARG A 891 -2.68 28.31 24.70
CA ARG A 891 -1.69 29.00 23.87
C ARG A 891 -1.76 28.56 22.41
N ILE A 892 -2.03 27.28 22.16
CA ILE A 892 -2.26 26.74 20.81
C ILE A 892 -3.49 27.42 20.17
N ALA A 893 -4.61 27.49 20.89
CA ALA A 893 -5.81 28.18 20.40
C ALA A 893 -5.58 29.69 20.12
N GLU A 894 -4.74 30.37 20.90
CA GLU A 894 -4.36 31.78 20.63
C GLU A 894 -3.50 31.90 19.35
N LEU A 895 -2.60 30.94 19.10
CA LEU A 895 -1.74 30.90 17.92
C LEU A 895 -2.53 30.57 16.64
N GLU A 896 -3.46 29.62 16.69
CA GLU A 896 -4.37 29.28 15.59
C GLU A 896 -5.22 30.49 15.18
N GLN A 897 -5.78 31.22 16.16
CA GLN A 897 -6.58 32.42 15.89
C GLN A 897 -5.75 33.53 15.24
N ARG A 898 -4.47 33.65 15.63
CA ARG A 898 -3.51 34.59 15.02
C ARG A 898 -3.04 34.14 13.64
N LEU A 899 -2.91 32.84 13.39
CA LEU A 899 -2.59 32.27 12.09
C LEU A 899 -3.72 32.54 11.09
N ALA A 900 -4.96 32.20 11.43
CA ALA A 900 -6.14 32.45 10.59
C ALA A 900 -6.32 33.95 10.23
N VAL A 901 -6.06 34.87 11.19
CA VAL A 901 -6.08 36.32 10.94
C VAL A 901 -4.93 36.76 10.02
N THR A 902 -3.78 36.10 10.08
CA THR A 902 -2.61 36.38 9.22
C THR A 902 -2.84 35.84 7.80
N GLU A 903 -3.40 34.65 7.66
CA GLU A 903 -3.80 34.05 6.38
C GLU A 903 -4.90 34.85 5.69
N ALA A 904 -5.92 35.29 6.42
CA ALA A 904 -6.97 36.18 5.90
C ALA A 904 -6.38 37.52 5.39
N ARG A 905 -5.36 38.06 6.09
CA ARG A 905 -4.59 39.23 5.63
C ARG A 905 -3.79 38.91 4.36
N LEU A 906 -3.07 37.80 4.33
CA LEU A 906 -2.26 37.39 3.18
C LEU A 906 -3.14 37.18 1.93
N ALA A 907 -4.30 36.54 2.09
CA ALA A 907 -5.28 36.36 1.02
C ALA A 907 -5.94 37.67 0.57
N ALA A 908 -6.03 38.69 1.43
CA ALA A 908 -6.46 40.03 1.04
C ALA A 908 -5.36 40.79 0.28
N GLU A 909 -4.11 40.72 0.75
CA GLU A 909 -2.93 41.31 0.10
C GLU A 909 -2.69 40.68 -1.28
N GLN A 910 -2.82 39.36 -1.42
CA GLN A 910 -2.73 38.63 -2.70
C GLN A 910 -3.86 39.00 -3.67
N ARG A 911 -5.09 39.19 -3.18
CA ARG A 911 -6.22 39.69 -4.01
C ARG A 911 -5.95 41.11 -4.51
N ARG A 912 -5.39 41.96 -3.66
CA ARG A 912 -4.97 43.32 -4.03
C ARG A 912 -3.82 43.31 -5.05
N GLN A 913 -2.78 42.50 -4.84
CA GLN A 913 -1.67 42.34 -5.79
C GLN A 913 -2.15 41.78 -7.14
N ARG A 914 -3.07 40.80 -7.17
CA ARG A 914 -3.71 40.36 -8.43
C ARG A 914 -4.45 41.50 -9.13
N GLN A 915 -5.17 42.37 -8.41
CA GLN A 915 -5.84 43.53 -9.00
C GLN A 915 -4.89 44.64 -9.48
N GLU A 916 -3.71 44.77 -8.87
CA GLU A 916 -2.65 45.68 -9.32
C GLU A 916 -1.91 45.12 -10.55
N ILE A 917 -1.65 43.81 -10.63
CA ILE A 917 -1.06 43.11 -11.80
C ILE A 917 -1.96 43.21 -13.05
N VAL A 918 -3.28 43.22 -12.87
CA VAL A 918 -4.25 43.38 -13.98
C VAL A 918 -4.27 44.82 -14.54
N ARG A 919 -3.52 45.78 -13.97
CA ARG A 919 -3.59 47.22 -14.31
C ARG A 919 -2.31 47.89 -14.83
N GLY A 920 -1.20 47.20 -15.05
CA GLY A 920 0.00 47.84 -15.62
C GLY A 920 1.12 46.91 -16.07
N ASP A 921 1.75 47.27 -17.19
CA ASP A 921 2.86 46.55 -17.85
C ASP A 921 4.05 46.19 -16.94
N GLY A 922 4.61 44.99 -17.12
CA GLY A 922 5.87 44.60 -16.47
C GLY A 922 6.25 43.11 -16.40
N ALA A 923 5.64 42.24 -17.20
CA ALA A 923 5.70 40.78 -17.01
C ALA A 923 6.96 40.05 -17.56
N THR A 924 8.16 40.59 -17.32
CA THR A 924 9.44 39.91 -17.68
C THR A 924 10.40 39.65 -16.51
N GLY A 925 10.21 40.28 -15.34
CA GLY A 925 11.06 40.02 -14.16
C GLY A 925 10.69 38.76 -13.36
N VAL A 926 9.38 38.50 -13.19
CA VAL A 926 8.88 37.46 -12.28
C VAL A 926 9.10 36.04 -12.80
N LEU A 927 9.10 35.84 -14.13
CA LEU A 927 9.39 34.53 -14.73
C LEU A 927 10.84 34.11 -14.44
N HIS A 928 11.80 35.02 -14.63
CA HIS A 928 13.22 34.71 -14.48
C HIS A 928 13.58 34.31 -13.04
N ALA A 929 13.05 35.02 -12.04
CA ALA A 929 13.25 34.68 -10.63
C ALA A 929 12.72 33.28 -10.26
N ARG A 930 11.62 32.84 -10.87
CA ARG A 930 11.09 31.48 -10.66
C ARG A 930 11.92 30.41 -11.38
N THR A 931 12.43 30.68 -12.58
CA THR A 931 13.33 29.74 -13.27
C THR A 931 14.63 29.56 -12.48
N THR A 932 15.25 30.63 -11.98
CA THR A 932 16.47 30.54 -11.16
C THR A 932 16.23 29.82 -9.84
N ALA A 933 15.04 29.95 -9.21
CA ALA A 933 14.69 29.19 -8.02
C ALA A 933 14.50 27.68 -8.30
N LEU A 934 13.92 27.33 -9.46
CA LEU A 934 13.78 25.93 -9.91
C LEU A 934 15.13 25.32 -10.30
N GLU A 935 16.02 26.07 -10.94
CA GLU A 935 17.39 25.65 -11.26
C GLU A 935 18.23 25.48 -9.98
N ALA A 936 18.07 26.37 -9.00
CA ALA A 936 18.70 26.23 -7.68
C ALA A 936 18.17 25.00 -6.91
N PHE A 937 16.86 24.73 -6.96
CA PHE A 937 16.26 23.54 -6.36
C PHE A 937 16.77 22.24 -7.02
N ALA A 938 16.80 22.19 -8.36
CA ALA A 938 17.36 21.06 -9.11
C ALA A 938 18.86 20.86 -8.84
N ALA A 939 19.63 21.94 -8.70
CA ALA A 939 21.03 21.87 -8.28
C ALA A 939 21.18 21.34 -6.84
N ARG A 940 20.28 21.72 -5.92
CA ARG A 940 20.25 21.24 -4.53
C ARG A 940 19.99 19.73 -4.45
N SER A 941 18.96 19.22 -5.15
CA SER A 941 18.69 17.78 -5.23
C SER A 941 19.84 16.99 -5.87
N THR A 942 20.54 17.58 -6.84
CA THR A 942 21.73 16.98 -7.46
C THR A 942 22.94 16.95 -6.50
N TYR A 943 23.02 17.87 -5.55
CA TYR A 943 24.02 17.90 -4.48
C TYR A 943 23.68 16.90 -3.35
N GLU A 944 22.41 16.86 -2.93
CA GLU A 944 21.89 15.91 -1.92
C GLU A 944 22.07 14.44 -2.33
N THR A 945 22.01 14.14 -3.64
CA THR A 945 22.28 12.80 -4.18
C THR A 945 23.79 12.43 -4.18
N ARG A 946 24.69 13.41 -4.03
CA ARG A 946 26.16 13.21 -4.01
C ARG A 946 26.72 13.24 -2.58
N ALA A 947 26.29 12.27 -1.77
CA ALA A 947 26.56 12.19 -0.34
C ALA A 947 28.03 11.86 0.02
N LEU A 948 28.93 12.84 -0.10
CA LEU A 948 30.18 12.91 0.66
C LEU A 948 29.88 13.14 2.16
N PRO A 949 30.79 12.79 3.08
CA PRO A 949 30.64 13.08 4.51
C PRO A 949 30.47 14.58 4.77
N TYR A 950 29.73 14.95 5.84
CA TYR A 950 29.55 16.34 6.28
C TYR A 950 30.83 16.93 6.96
N THR A 951 32.00 16.34 6.72
CA THR A 951 33.19 16.54 7.53
C THR A 951 34.20 17.46 6.82
N ALA A 952 34.87 18.32 7.60
CA ALA A 952 35.72 19.39 7.09
C ALA A 952 37.15 18.93 6.76
N SER A 953 37.33 17.70 6.26
CA SER A 953 38.65 17.09 6.04
C SER A 953 38.87 16.70 4.57
N ASP A 954 39.89 17.28 3.94
CA ASP A 954 40.31 16.97 2.57
C ASP A 954 40.88 15.54 2.42
N LEU A 955 41.04 14.80 3.52
CA LEU A 955 41.64 13.46 3.53
C LEU A 955 40.83 12.44 2.72
N LEU A 956 39.49 12.51 2.74
CA LEU A 956 38.60 11.56 2.04
C LEU A 956 37.90 12.25 0.86
N GLY A 957 38.19 11.81 -0.36
CA GLY A 957 37.59 12.39 -1.56
C GLY A 957 37.50 11.43 -2.74
N THR A 958 36.78 11.83 -3.78
CA THR A 958 36.71 11.03 -5.01
C THR A 958 37.94 11.26 -5.88
N ARG A 959 38.69 10.22 -6.20
CA ARG A 959 39.80 10.24 -7.16
C ARG A 959 39.54 9.26 -8.30
N GLU A 960 40.09 9.55 -9.48
CA GLU A 960 40.13 8.56 -10.56
C GLU A 960 41.18 7.50 -10.25
N VAL A 961 40.85 6.23 -10.53
CA VAL A 961 41.79 5.11 -10.52
C VAL A 961 41.69 4.42 -11.86
N ASP A 962 42.79 4.41 -12.63
CA ASP A 962 42.85 3.82 -13.96
C ASP A 962 42.35 2.36 -13.94
N GLY A 963 41.44 2.04 -14.87
CA GLY A 963 40.79 0.73 -14.97
C GLY A 963 39.64 0.48 -13.99
N VAL A 964 39.40 1.36 -13.01
CA VAL A 964 38.28 1.28 -12.04
C VAL A 964 37.34 2.49 -12.14
N GLY A 965 37.84 3.63 -12.60
CA GLY A 965 37.12 4.90 -12.70
C GLY A 965 37.10 5.68 -11.39
N ARG A 966 36.08 6.50 -11.21
CA ARG A 966 35.96 7.43 -10.07
C ARG A 966 35.60 6.70 -8.78
N VAL A 967 36.56 6.59 -7.86
CA VAL A 967 36.39 5.91 -6.56
C VAL A 967 36.55 6.88 -5.38
N LEU A 968 35.87 6.59 -4.28
CA LEU A 968 36.08 7.27 -3.00
C LEU A 968 37.32 6.66 -2.30
N GLY A 969 38.25 7.49 -1.84
CA GLY A 969 39.45 7.03 -1.15
C GLY A 969 40.23 8.15 -0.48
N TYR A 970 41.36 7.82 0.15
CA TYR A 970 42.21 8.82 0.79
C TYR A 970 43.07 9.58 -0.23
N GLN A 971 43.35 10.85 0.06
CA GLN A 971 44.31 11.70 -0.68
C GLN A 971 45.65 11.79 0.09
N ASP A 972 46.76 11.94 -0.65
CA ASP A 972 48.17 11.85 -0.21
C ASP A 972 48.43 12.03 1.30
N ALA A 973 48.36 10.91 2.04
CA ALA A 973 48.61 10.88 3.48
C ALA A 973 50.10 10.62 3.75
N ASP A 974 50.77 11.59 4.37
CA ASP A 974 52.18 11.47 4.77
C ASP A 974 52.31 10.42 5.89
N ALA A 975 52.92 9.27 5.58
CA ALA A 975 52.84 8.05 6.39
C ALA A 975 53.58 8.10 7.75
N SER A 976 54.08 9.27 8.15
CA SER A 976 54.84 9.48 9.39
C SER A 976 53.99 9.84 10.62
N ALA A 977 52.67 10.04 10.47
CA ALA A 977 51.77 10.41 11.56
C ALA A 977 51.12 9.23 12.31
N ALA A 978 51.35 7.98 11.88
CA ALA A 978 50.77 6.78 12.48
C ALA A 978 51.51 6.35 13.75
N GLY A 979 51.19 6.97 14.90
CA GLY A 979 51.71 6.59 16.22
C GLY A 979 50.64 6.71 17.32
N ASP A 980 50.42 5.60 18.03
CA ASP A 980 49.66 5.37 19.29
C ASP A 980 48.27 6.01 19.51
N ASP A 981 47.75 6.82 18.59
CA ASP A 981 46.54 7.62 18.82
C ASP A 981 45.59 7.60 17.60
N ALA A 982 45.14 6.39 17.24
CA ALA A 982 44.26 6.15 16.09
C ALA A 982 42.86 6.76 16.27
N TYR A 983 42.39 6.87 17.51
CA TYR A 983 41.10 7.50 17.83
C TYR A 983 41.15 9.03 17.62
N ARG A 984 42.26 9.71 17.99
CA ARG A 984 42.46 11.13 17.69
C ARG A 984 42.45 11.43 16.18
N ALA A 985 43.07 10.57 15.36
CA ALA A 985 43.04 10.72 13.90
C ALA A 985 41.64 10.49 13.31
N PHE A 986 40.81 9.68 13.97
CA PHE A 986 39.40 9.48 13.62
C PHE A 986 38.56 10.72 14.00
N GLU A 987 38.67 11.25 15.22
CA GLU A 987 37.94 12.46 15.62
C GLU A 987 38.29 13.69 14.75
N GLU A 988 39.56 13.94 14.43
CA GLU A 988 39.93 15.09 13.57
C GLU A 988 39.39 14.93 12.12
N LEU A 989 39.20 13.70 11.64
CA LEU A 989 38.62 13.37 10.33
C LEU A 989 37.10 13.57 10.27
N PHE A 990 36.38 13.33 11.37
CA PHE A 990 34.91 13.38 11.43
C PHE A 990 34.34 14.65 12.10
N ARG A 991 34.95 15.14 13.19
CA ARG A 991 34.54 16.36 13.92
C ARG A 991 35.05 17.65 13.25
N GLY A 992 36.17 17.59 12.53
CA GLY A 992 36.78 18.74 11.85
C GLY A 992 37.70 19.59 12.73
N SER A 993 38.22 20.69 12.15
CA SER A 993 39.29 21.50 12.75
C SER A 993 38.80 22.42 13.88
N GLU A 994 39.69 22.74 14.84
CA GLU A 994 39.35 23.63 15.98
C GLU A 994 38.76 24.99 15.54
N PRO A 995 39.29 25.71 14.50
CA PRO A 995 38.70 26.98 14.07
C PRO A 995 37.29 26.84 13.49
N PHE A 996 36.97 25.69 12.89
CA PHE A 996 35.65 25.39 12.32
C PHE A 996 34.62 25.13 13.44
N ILE A 997 34.98 24.32 14.44
CA ILE A 997 34.14 24.08 15.62
C ILE A 997 33.96 25.37 16.44
N ALA A 998 35.02 26.12 16.69
CA ALA A 998 34.95 27.40 17.39
C ALA A 998 34.08 28.44 16.65
N ALA A 999 34.06 28.44 15.31
CA ALA A 999 33.18 29.32 14.55
C ALA A 999 31.69 28.99 14.72
N ARG A 1000 31.34 27.70 14.82
CA ARG A 1000 29.98 27.23 15.09
C ARG A 1000 29.56 27.53 16.53
N GLN A 1001 30.37 27.11 17.50
CA GLN A 1001 30.08 27.28 18.92
C GLN A 1001 30.06 28.76 19.38
N ARG A 1002 30.70 29.68 18.63
CA ARG A 1002 30.64 31.13 18.91
C ARG A 1002 29.20 31.67 18.92
N ARG A 1003 28.25 31.01 18.25
CA ARG A 1003 26.81 31.36 18.27
C ARG A 1003 26.15 31.24 19.65
N TYR A 1004 26.68 30.38 20.52
CA TYR A 1004 26.15 30.25 21.89
C TYR A 1004 26.59 31.40 22.81
N LEU A 1005 27.61 32.20 22.46
CA LEU A 1005 28.09 33.29 23.30
C LEU A 1005 27.00 34.33 23.61
N ASP A 1006 26.11 34.61 22.65
CA ASP A 1006 24.98 35.52 22.82
C ASP A 1006 23.91 34.96 23.79
N LEU A 1007 23.83 33.64 23.94
CA LEU A 1007 22.87 32.95 24.83
C LEU A 1007 23.42 32.77 26.26
N VAL A 1008 24.72 32.53 26.40
CA VAL A 1008 25.34 32.22 27.71
C VAL A 1008 25.85 33.45 28.48
N ALA A 1009 25.79 34.64 27.87
CA ALA A 1009 26.20 35.90 28.50
C ALA A 1009 25.44 36.17 29.81
N GLY A 1010 26.17 36.22 30.94
CA GLY A 1010 25.59 36.44 32.28
C GLY A 1010 25.30 35.16 33.09
N HIS A 1011 25.47 33.98 32.49
CA HIS A 1011 25.17 32.68 33.11
C HIS A 1011 26.37 32.04 33.85
N ALA A 1012 27.24 32.85 34.46
CA ALA A 1012 28.36 32.37 35.28
C ALA A 1012 27.90 31.96 36.72
N PRO A 1013 28.51 30.96 37.36
CA PRO A 1013 29.60 30.11 36.86
C PRO A 1013 29.10 29.04 35.88
N ALA A 1014 29.96 28.65 34.94
CA ALA A 1014 29.67 27.69 33.90
C ALA A 1014 30.40 26.35 34.11
N VAL A 1015 29.79 25.27 33.63
CA VAL A 1015 30.44 23.97 33.44
C VAL A 1015 30.29 23.55 31.98
N ASP A 1016 31.37 23.09 31.37
CA ASP A 1016 31.39 22.50 30.03
C ASP A 1016 31.68 21.01 30.18
N VAL A 1017 30.70 20.15 29.89
CA VAL A 1017 30.78 18.69 30.09
C VAL A 1017 30.94 17.97 28.75
N GLY A 1018 32.06 17.25 28.62
CA GLY A 1018 32.61 16.80 27.34
C GLY A 1018 33.39 17.91 26.63
N CYS A 1019 34.18 18.69 27.38
CA CYS A 1019 34.84 19.90 26.85
C CYS A 1019 35.87 19.65 25.74
N GLY A 1020 36.30 18.38 25.53
CA GLY A 1020 37.11 17.95 24.41
C GLY A 1020 38.41 18.75 24.25
N ARG A 1021 38.66 19.27 23.05
CA ARG A 1021 39.87 20.05 22.75
C ARG A 1021 39.82 21.49 23.31
N GLY A 1022 38.73 21.86 23.99
CA GLY A 1022 38.57 23.12 24.72
C GLY A 1022 38.11 24.31 23.89
N GLU A 1023 37.56 24.11 22.69
CA GLU A 1023 37.12 25.22 21.82
C GLU A 1023 36.07 26.12 22.49
N PHE A 1024 35.12 25.57 23.24
CA PHE A 1024 34.14 26.37 23.98
C PHE A 1024 34.75 27.02 25.23
N LEU A 1025 35.72 26.38 25.88
CA LEU A 1025 36.50 26.98 26.96
C LEU A 1025 37.29 28.21 26.46
N ASP A 1026 37.89 28.13 25.26
CA ASP A 1026 38.58 29.25 24.62
C ASP A 1026 37.61 30.42 24.37
N LEU A 1027 36.41 30.14 23.84
CA LEU A 1027 35.36 31.14 23.60
C LEU A 1027 34.82 31.78 24.89
N LEU A 1028 34.62 31.00 25.95
CA LEU A 1028 34.16 31.51 27.24
C LEU A 1028 35.25 32.32 27.96
N ALA A 1029 36.52 31.95 27.80
CA ALA A 1029 37.66 32.73 28.28
C ALA A 1029 37.79 34.07 27.54
N GLU A 1030 37.61 34.10 26.20
CA GLU A 1030 37.49 35.35 25.42
C GLU A 1030 36.36 36.24 25.94
N ALA A 1031 35.21 35.65 26.30
CA ALA A 1031 34.04 36.35 26.83
C ALA A 1031 34.14 36.73 28.33
N GLY A 1032 35.19 36.30 29.03
CA GLY A 1032 35.39 36.55 30.46
C GLY A 1032 34.42 35.79 31.38
N VAL A 1033 33.86 34.67 30.94
CA VAL A 1033 32.94 33.82 31.70
C VAL A 1033 33.72 32.74 32.46
N PRO A 1034 33.69 32.70 33.80
CA PRO A 1034 34.32 31.63 34.57
C PRO A 1034 33.66 30.27 34.28
N VAL A 1035 34.44 29.35 33.73
CA VAL A 1035 34.02 27.99 33.35
C VAL A 1035 34.93 26.93 33.98
N VAL A 1036 34.35 25.76 34.27
CA VAL A 1036 35.08 24.52 34.55
C VAL A 1036 34.84 23.53 33.42
N GLY A 1037 35.91 23.06 32.79
CA GLY A 1037 35.83 22.00 31.76
C GLY A 1037 35.93 20.61 32.39
N VAL A 1038 35.12 19.68 31.93
CA VAL A 1038 35.11 18.28 32.39
C VAL A 1038 35.13 17.35 31.19
N ASP A 1039 36.05 16.39 31.21
CA ASP A 1039 36.17 15.39 30.15
C ASP A 1039 36.63 14.03 30.70
N ALA A 1040 36.19 12.95 30.07
CA ALA A 1040 36.54 11.58 30.42
C ALA A 1040 37.90 11.15 29.85
N ASP A 1041 38.41 11.83 28.81
CA ASP A 1041 39.75 11.60 28.27
C ASP A 1041 40.82 12.48 28.94
N ALA A 1042 41.82 11.84 29.52
CA ALA A 1042 42.98 12.51 30.10
C ALA A 1042 43.81 13.27 29.06
N GLY A 1043 43.78 12.86 27.78
CA GLY A 1043 44.42 13.55 26.66
C GLY A 1043 43.79 14.91 26.36
N MET A 1044 42.46 14.97 26.31
CA MET A 1044 41.68 16.21 26.16
C MET A 1044 41.94 17.19 27.31
N ILE A 1045 41.96 16.70 28.55
CA ILE A 1045 42.34 17.50 29.73
C ILE A 1045 43.77 18.03 29.65
N ALA A 1046 44.72 17.24 29.13
CA ALA A 1046 46.09 17.70 28.91
C ALA A 1046 46.18 18.78 27.82
N ARG A 1047 45.40 18.67 26.73
CA ARG A 1047 45.30 19.68 25.66
C ARG A 1047 44.72 21.00 26.19
N CYS A 1048 43.66 20.96 26.98
CA CYS A 1048 43.07 22.14 27.61
C CYS A 1048 44.06 22.85 28.56
N ARG A 1049 44.81 22.09 29.39
CA ARG A 1049 45.86 22.67 30.25
C ARG A 1049 47.00 23.29 29.45
N ALA A 1050 47.39 22.69 28.32
CA ALA A 1050 48.39 23.24 27.42
C ALA A 1050 47.95 24.55 26.74
N LYS A 1051 46.64 24.74 26.52
CA LYS A 1051 46.04 26.02 26.08
C LYS A 1051 45.99 27.09 27.18
N GLY A 1052 46.20 26.73 28.45
CA GLY A 1052 46.18 27.64 29.59
C GLY A 1052 44.94 27.54 30.48
N HIS A 1053 44.05 26.58 30.25
CA HIS A 1053 42.88 26.35 31.11
C HIS A 1053 43.28 25.59 32.37
N GLU A 1054 43.42 26.29 33.50
CA GLU A 1054 43.77 25.68 34.79
C GLU A 1054 42.58 24.95 35.44
N ASN A 1055 41.34 25.40 35.18
CA ASN A 1055 40.11 24.86 35.76
C ASN A 1055 39.51 23.71 34.93
N VAL A 1056 40.26 22.61 34.77
CA VAL A 1056 39.78 21.41 34.05
C VAL A 1056 39.96 20.12 34.85
N VAL A 1057 38.90 19.30 34.85
CA VAL A 1057 38.75 18.09 35.68
C VAL A 1057 38.65 16.86 34.79
N HIS A 1058 39.49 15.85 35.05
CA HIS A 1058 39.37 14.53 34.43
C HIS A 1058 38.33 13.72 35.19
N GLY A 1059 37.23 13.33 34.54
CA GLY A 1059 36.14 12.60 35.17
C GLY A 1059 34.93 12.39 34.26
N ASP A 1060 34.04 11.49 34.68
CA ASP A 1060 32.77 11.24 33.98
C ASP A 1060 31.81 12.42 34.11
N ALA A 1061 31.22 12.85 32.99
CA ALA A 1061 30.33 14.00 32.91
C ALA A 1061 29.07 13.86 33.81
N VAL A 1062 28.47 12.66 33.84
CA VAL A 1062 27.24 12.39 34.59
C VAL A 1062 27.52 12.35 36.09
N ALA A 1063 28.62 11.71 36.49
CA ALA A 1063 29.08 11.68 37.87
C ALA A 1063 29.41 13.10 38.38
N TYR A 1064 30.18 13.87 37.62
CA TYR A 1064 30.58 15.22 38.00
C TYR A 1064 29.36 16.14 38.21
N VAL A 1065 28.42 16.17 37.27
CA VAL A 1065 27.21 17.01 37.37
C VAL A 1065 26.33 16.62 38.56
N ARG A 1066 26.33 15.35 38.98
CA ARG A 1066 25.60 14.87 40.17
C ARG A 1066 26.28 15.20 41.49
N GLU A 1067 27.57 15.53 41.49
CA GLU A 1067 28.34 15.94 42.68
C GLU A 1067 28.33 17.47 42.89
N LEU A 1068 27.86 18.25 41.92
CA LEU A 1068 27.70 19.70 42.05
C LEU A 1068 26.66 20.07 43.13
N GLU A 1069 26.96 21.12 43.90
CA GLU A 1069 26.02 21.65 44.88
C GLU A 1069 24.74 22.19 44.20
N ALA A 1070 23.58 21.88 44.77
CA ALA A 1070 22.30 22.24 44.18
C ALA A 1070 22.13 23.77 44.06
N GLY A 1071 21.77 24.24 42.86
CA GLY A 1071 21.65 25.67 42.57
C GLY A 1071 22.98 26.46 42.51
N SER A 1072 24.12 25.78 42.40
CA SER A 1072 25.44 26.44 42.34
C SER A 1072 25.81 27.00 40.96
N GLN A 1073 25.33 26.40 39.87
CA GLN A 1073 25.73 26.74 38.50
C GLN A 1073 24.79 27.74 37.84
N GLY A 1074 25.34 28.58 36.96
CA GLY A 1074 24.57 29.43 36.05
C GLY A 1074 24.41 28.82 34.65
N LEU A 1075 25.38 28.01 34.20
CA LEU A 1075 25.38 27.33 32.90
C LEU A 1075 25.92 25.90 33.04
N ILE A 1076 25.29 24.95 32.37
CA ILE A 1076 25.86 23.64 32.05
C ILE A 1076 25.73 23.44 30.54
N PHE A 1077 26.85 23.40 29.83
CA PHE A 1077 26.92 23.22 28.38
C PHE A 1077 27.45 21.82 28.07
N SER A 1078 26.91 21.20 27.03
CA SER A 1078 27.31 19.89 26.52
C SER A 1078 27.12 19.87 25.01
N ALA A 1079 28.13 19.45 24.24
CA ALA A 1079 28.04 19.43 22.78
C ALA A 1079 28.71 18.19 22.20
N GLN A 1080 27.95 17.39 21.44
CA GLN A 1080 28.38 16.10 20.89
C GLN A 1080 28.78 15.13 22.02
N VAL A 1081 27.83 14.86 22.92
CA VAL A 1081 28.01 14.03 24.14
C VAL A 1081 26.77 13.17 24.40
N VAL A 1082 25.57 13.76 24.31
CA VAL A 1082 24.30 13.11 24.66
C VAL A 1082 23.99 11.89 23.77
N GLU A 1083 24.42 11.91 22.52
CA GLU A 1083 24.32 10.82 21.54
C GLU A 1083 25.21 9.60 21.85
N HIS A 1084 26.25 9.78 22.67
CA HIS A 1084 27.13 8.69 23.13
C HIS A 1084 26.65 8.07 24.46
N LEU A 1085 25.65 8.66 25.13
CA LEU A 1085 25.15 8.19 26.42
C LEU A 1085 24.04 7.14 26.26
N PRO A 1086 24.07 6.03 27.03
CA PRO A 1086 22.92 5.15 27.15
C PRO A 1086 21.77 5.87 27.89
N PRO A 1087 20.51 5.41 27.76
CA PRO A 1087 19.34 6.19 28.18
C PRO A 1087 19.33 6.57 29.66
N ASP A 1088 19.75 5.65 30.54
CA ASP A 1088 19.85 5.88 31.98
C ASP A 1088 20.87 6.99 32.33
N ALA A 1089 21.97 7.08 31.58
CA ALA A 1089 23.02 8.08 31.78
C ALA A 1089 22.59 9.45 31.24
N LEU A 1090 21.90 9.48 30.09
CA LEU A 1090 21.32 10.70 29.52
C LEU A 1090 20.30 11.33 30.49
N LEU A 1091 19.36 10.53 31.01
CA LEU A 1091 18.38 10.99 31.99
C LEU A 1091 19.03 11.46 33.29
N ALA A 1092 20.10 10.78 33.74
CA ALA A 1092 20.86 11.18 34.92
C ALA A 1092 21.64 12.50 34.71
N LEU A 1093 22.17 12.77 33.50
CA LEU A 1093 22.84 14.02 33.17
C LEU A 1093 21.85 15.20 33.21
N ILE A 1094 20.72 15.08 32.51
CA ILE A 1094 19.70 16.15 32.42
C ILE A 1094 19.09 16.42 33.80
N SER A 1095 18.79 15.37 34.57
CA SER A 1095 18.28 15.50 35.95
C SER A 1095 19.30 16.12 36.91
N GLY A 1096 20.58 15.75 36.77
CA GLY A 1096 21.68 16.35 37.53
C GLY A 1096 21.84 17.84 37.19
N ALA A 1097 21.78 18.20 35.91
CA ALA A 1097 21.87 19.59 35.48
C ALA A 1097 20.73 20.45 36.04
N ALA A 1098 19.50 19.94 36.03
CA ALA A 1098 18.34 20.61 36.64
C ALA A 1098 18.50 20.81 38.17
N ALA A 1099 19.23 19.93 38.86
CA ALA A 1099 19.51 20.08 40.28
C ALA A 1099 20.65 21.08 40.56
N ALA A 1100 21.72 21.03 39.75
CA ALA A 1100 22.91 21.85 39.90
C ALA A 1100 22.71 23.33 39.48
N LEU A 1101 21.80 23.61 38.54
CA LEU A 1101 21.52 24.95 38.05
C LEU A 1101 20.69 25.79 39.02
N ARG A 1102 21.09 27.05 39.20
CA ARG A 1102 20.33 28.08 39.93
C ARG A 1102 19.06 28.47 39.16
N PRO A 1103 18.06 29.09 39.81
CA PRO A 1103 16.92 29.69 39.10
C PRO A 1103 17.39 30.72 38.06
N GLY A 1104 16.94 30.58 36.82
CA GLY A 1104 17.41 31.32 35.65
C GLY A 1104 18.74 30.81 35.06
N GLY A 1105 19.23 29.64 35.49
CA GLY A 1105 20.40 28.98 34.90
C GLY A 1105 20.05 28.24 33.60
N LEU A 1106 21.03 28.05 32.72
CA LEU A 1106 20.85 27.40 31.42
C LEU A 1106 21.50 26.01 31.37
N PHE A 1107 20.80 25.05 30.80
CA PHE A 1107 21.36 23.81 30.28
C PHE A 1107 21.32 23.87 28.75
N ILE A 1108 22.44 23.56 28.10
CA ILE A 1108 22.52 23.51 26.63
C ILE A 1108 23.09 22.14 26.24
N ALA A 1109 22.37 21.42 25.39
CA ALA A 1109 22.77 20.11 24.86
C ALA A 1109 22.71 20.13 23.32
N GLU A 1110 23.86 20.23 22.66
CA GLU A 1110 24.01 20.13 21.20
C GLU A 1110 24.27 18.70 20.76
N THR A 1111 23.62 18.27 19.67
CA THR A 1111 23.74 16.93 19.09
C THR A 1111 23.45 16.92 17.58
N VAL A 1112 23.81 15.83 16.90
CA VAL A 1112 23.52 15.59 15.47
C VAL A 1112 22.00 15.61 15.20
N ASN A 1113 21.56 16.28 14.13
CA ASN A 1113 20.14 16.40 13.78
C ASN A 1113 19.63 15.19 12.96
N PRO A 1114 18.75 14.32 13.50
CA PRO A 1114 18.24 13.16 12.77
C PRO A 1114 17.16 13.51 11.74
N HIS A 1115 16.54 14.70 11.81
CA HIS A 1115 15.55 15.15 10.81
C HIS A 1115 16.22 15.52 9.47
N ALA A 1116 17.52 15.82 9.45
CA ALA A 1116 18.27 16.14 8.23
C ALA A 1116 18.96 14.87 7.67
N PRO A 1117 18.58 14.35 6.48
CA PRO A 1117 19.09 13.08 5.97
C PRO A 1117 20.64 12.98 5.84
N PRO A 1118 21.40 14.03 5.44
CA PRO A 1118 22.86 13.98 5.44
C PRO A 1118 23.48 13.83 6.83
N ALA A 1119 22.84 14.40 7.86
CA ALA A 1119 23.28 14.31 9.24
C ALA A 1119 22.88 12.98 9.88
N LEU A 1120 21.68 12.46 9.61
CA LEU A 1120 21.31 11.10 10.00
C LEU A 1120 22.23 10.03 9.38
N LYS A 1121 22.71 10.22 8.14
CA LYS A 1121 23.77 9.38 7.57
C LYS A 1121 25.09 9.52 8.36
N THR A 1122 25.47 10.74 8.72
CA THR A 1122 26.71 11.03 9.46
C THR A 1122 26.69 10.48 10.88
N PHE A 1123 25.53 10.50 11.54
CA PHE A 1123 25.27 9.85 12.82
C PHE A 1123 25.71 8.37 12.79
N TRP A 1124 25.33 7.61 11.77
CA TRP A 1124 25.71 6.19 11.64
C TRP A 1124 27.14 5.94 11.12
N MET A 1125 27.90 6.98 10.76
CA MET A 1125 29.32 6.84 10.38
C MET A 1125 30.25 6.87 11.60
N ASP A 1126 29.83 7.50 12.70
CA ASP A 1126 30.51 7.35 13.99
C ASP A 1126 29.95 6.14 14.74
N ILE A 1127 30.79 5.12 14.90
CA ILE A 1127 30.44 3.85 15.55
C ILE A 1127 30.27 3.94 17.06
N THR A 1128 30.52 5.12 17.66
CA THR A 1128 30.40 5.36 19.10
C THR A 1128 29.08 6.00 19.51
N HIS A 1129 28.28 6.49 18.56
CA HIS A 1129 26.91 6.94 18.85
C HIS A 1129 25.99 5.75 19.16
N GLN A 1130 25.06 5.92 20.11
CA GLN A 1130 24.16 4.84 20.53
C GLN A 1130 22.76 4.93 19.92
N HIS A 1131 22.16 6.13 19.90
CA HIS A 1131 20.78 6.34 19.45
C HIS A 1131 20.61 7.71 18.78
N PRO A 1132 19.93 7.84 17.63
CA PRO A 1132 19.60 9.15 17.07
C PRO A 1132 18.63 9.87 18.02
N LEU A 1133 19.05 11.02 18.55
CA LEU A 1133 18.24 11.82 19.47
C LEU A 1133 17.43 12.83 18.65
N PHE A 1134 16.11 12.67 18.64
CA PHE A 1134 15.19 13.61 18.03
C PHE A 1134 14.97 14.82 18.98
N PRO A 1135 14.91 16.07 18.47
CA PRO A 1135 14.71 17.26 19.30
C PRO A 1135 13.51 17.16 20.26
N GLU A 1136 12.43 16.57 19.78
CA GLU A 1136 11.19 16.33 20.51
C GLU A 1136 11.41 15.48 21.78
N ALA A 1137 12.31 14.49 21.73
CA ALA A 1137 12.63 13.62 22.87
C ALA A 1137 13.48 14.33 23.92
N LEU A 1138 14.49 15.11 23.51
CA LEU A 1138 15.32 15.88 24.46
C LEU A 1138 14.51 17.01 25.14
N LEU A 1139 13.56 17.64 24.44
CA LEU A 1139 12.61 18.58 25.05
C LEU A 1139 11.76 17.89 26.13
N ALA A 1140 11.21 16.70 25.84
CA ALA A 1140 10.43 15.94 26.81
C ALA A 1140 11.26 15.54 28.05
N PHE A 1141 12.53 15.15 27.88
CA PHE A 1141 13.43 14.86 29.00
C PHE A 1141 13.78 16.11 29.83
N CYS A 1142 13.99 17.27 29.20
CA CYS A 1142 14.18 18.53 29.92
C CYS A 1142 12.92 18.94 30.69
N HIS A 1143 11.73 18.77 30.11
CA HIS A 1143 10.46 19.00 30.81
C HIS A 1143 10.33 18.09 32.05
N SER A 1144 10.59 16.78 31.88
CA SER A 1144 10.52 15.79 32.97
C SER A 1144 11.53 16.04 34.09
N ALA A 1145 12.74 16.53 33.75
CA ALA A 1145 13.75 16.96 34.73
C ALA A 1145 13.38 18.25 35.49
N GLY A 1146 12.33 18.96 35.06
CA GLY A 1146 11.80 20.15 35.72
C GLY A 1146 12.48 21.46 35.31
N PHE A 1147 13.04 21.55 34.10
CA PHE A 1147 13.35 22.84 33.51
C PHE A 1147 12.05 23.64 33.27
N ARG A 1148 12.12 24.96 33.47
CA ARG A 1148 10.97 25.89 33.41
C ARG A 1148 10.55 26.18 31.97
N ASP A 1149 11.51 26.19 31.05
CA ASP A 1149 11.36 26.56 29.64
C ASP A 1149 12.45 25.83 28.83
N ALA A 1150 12.17 25.43 27.59
CA ALA A 1150 13.15 24.79 26.71
C ALA A 1150 12.77 24.96 25.22
N TYR A 1151 13.76 25.21 24.37
CA TYR A 1151 13.56 25.36 22.92
C TYR A 1151 14.69 24.72 22.09
N VAL A 1152 14.38 24.43 20.82
CA VAL A 1152 15.36 23.97 19.82
C VAL A 1152 16.08 25.17 19.22
N PHE A 1153 17.40 25.12 19.16
CA PHE A 1153 18.25 26.12 18.54
C PHE A 1153 19.10 25.45 17.45
N HIS A 1154 19.06 25.98 16.24
CA HIS A 1154 19.89 25.52 15.12
C HIS A 1154 21.06 26.51 14.93
N PRO A 1155 22.28 26.23 15.42
CA PRO A 1155 23.38 27.20 15.45
C PRO A 1155 23.82 27.67 14.04
N ASN A 1156 23.58 26.85 13.02
CA ASN A 1156 23.86 27.16 11.62
C ASN A 1156 22.59 27.38 10.77
N GLY A 1157 21.42 27.55 11.41
CA GLY A 1157 20.15 27.81 10.72
C GLY A 1157 19.97 29.26 10.28
N GLU A 1158 18.99 29.50 9.41
CA GLU A 1158 18.55 30.84 9.01
C GLU A 1158 17.57 31.48 10.03
N GLY A 1159 17.09 30.71 11.01
CA GLY A 1159 16.15 31.14 12.04
C GLY A 1159 14.70 30.78 11.73
N ASP A 1160 14.47 29.88 10.78
CA ASP A 1160 13.16 29.33 10.42
C ASP A 1160 13.14 27.84 10.71
N VAL A 1161 12.47 27.45 11.80
CA VAL A 1161 12.48 26.07 12.30
C VAL A 1161 11.93 25.04 11.30
N GLU A 1162 10.97 25.41 10.45
CA GLU A 1162 10.41 24.48 9.45
C GLU A 1162 11.39 24.19 8.31
N THR A 1163 12.29 25.13 8.01
CA THR A 1163 13.39 24.94 7.04
C THR A 1163 14.62 24.35 7.71
N ASP A 1164 15.03 24.87 8.85
CA ASP A 1164 16.28 24.53 9.55
C ASP A 1164 16.27 23.10 10.07
N ARG A 1165 15.11 22.58 10.51
CA ARG A 1165 14.97 21.19 11.00
C ARG A 1165 15.35 20.14 9.96
N TYR A 1166 15.19 20.42 8.67
CA TYR A 1166 15.52 19.47 7.58
C TYR A 1166 16.85 19.80 6.89
N THR A 1167 17.39 21.01 7.08
CA THR A 1167 18.55 21.51 6.32
C THR A 1167 19.83 21.72 7.14
N THR A 1168 19.74 21.80 8.47
CA THR A 1168 20.90 21.95 9.37
C THR A 1168 21.35 20.60 9.93
N GLY A 1169 22.66 20.39 10.02
CA GLY A 1169 23.22 19.08 10.42
C GLY A 1169 23.27 18.82 11.93
N GLU A 1170 23.06 19.84 12.74
CA GLU A 1170 23.14 19.81 14.20
C GLU A 1170 22.09 20.74 14.80
N TYR A 1171 21.63 20.42 16.00
CA TYR A 1171 20.72 21.25 16.79
C TYR A 1171 21.13 21.20 18.26
N ALA A 1172 20.69 22.18 19.04
CA ALA A 1172 20.80 22.15 20.49
C ALA A 1172 19.44 22.34 21.15
N ILE A 1173 19.24 21.68 22.30
CA ILE A 1173 18.21 22.08 23.25
C ILE A 1173 18.81 23.12 24.19
N VAL A 1174 18.15 24.27 24.31
CA VAL A 1174 18.47 25.32 25.29
C VAL A 1174 17.34 25.35 26.32
N ALA A 1175 17.63 24.90 27.54
CA ALA A 1175 16.66 24.78 28.64
C ALA A 1175 17.00 25.70 29.80
N THR A 1176 16.01 26.43 30.34
CA THR A 1176 16.16 27.34 31.48
C THR A 1176 15.58 26.72 32.74
N ARG A 1177 16.33 26.74 33.85
CA ARG A 1177 15.90 26.28 35.17
C ARG A 1177 15.06 27.31 35.91
#